data_AF-A0A972B9M1-F1
#
_entry.id   AF-A0A972B9M1-F1
#
_cell.length_a   1.000
_cell.length_b   1.000
_cell.length_c   1.000
_cell.angle_alpha   90.00
_cell.angle_beta   90.00
_cell.angle_gamma   90.00
#
_symmetry.space_group_name_H-M   'P 1'
#
loop_
_entity.id
_entity.type
_entity.pdbx_description
1 polymer ?
#
loop_
_entity_poly.entity_id
_entity_poly.type
_entity_poly.pdbx_seq_one_letter_code
_entity_poly.pdbx_strand_id
1 'polypeptide(L)'
;MPKKFNNLQEYISLTREVIKANKDKGNRYAEILSSLYADPVHFLDEIVQNAEDACARIARQGKMIIQFEKDDIAIYHNGDPFNEDDFIAITTYGRSTKKQLSNINKIGKFGIGFRSVFGITDTPEIHSNGFHFVIRDFELLEAIDPIDIIEQYTTLFKFPFKKNISASDLWDRVKAWDFRFILFLNYVNKIEIINNITHEKFFIEKINTDDSKIVILSTNMTEALADEKYLVLSKINNNQKKLSLAISLEKLYVTNPLFVFFPTREILHLPFIVHGFFTTTPTREQIPWDNSAINENKVLLNQLKKLFTNFLKELCNRNLLTPDLYEAFSLSFNEHPIEKLWLEQWIDFLKNNNSILTNDNKYYHHSLVAFPRNKLLLDLIPKNVLNKLWNKKNWINLELIDKTNFIELIKKELSIRIIDEHDFAFALKKFNFNKNYNSQQIEIFYELLAQNPELVLPNNKNKFYNLSDYPWLYTSDKKWKLWDEEISNVFLYGAPDPAMNINPVLIKNENIVNLFYSLQIKPYDDQKGINHQLTIYIYKKAYRKFWDLFLANLDKVDYELLQSFECIANINNEWCKPNELYLPSKELEYYFSYNKNFVNFKWYKNNYKLPLSQFISIFEKLNVNKFPIKIKIENHLNEDDKTKLRGHSDIKPIVEENIDDWTIEGIDDFLANINLEKSNFLLHWILQFPDDYWWAKYSWASYIRNDEAVFHSTIWQILYTKPWIYDADDNLIAISNLNISKLKLDYRLSASELQHFINIFDLEVKDNFSLSLDELKLINMYRSGTLNLADKIISQNNKAKVNIHYFDIQEIRKNGFEVDSLKILEEYVPDFPKNLTPLMHIKKPFEKIFNKFIDIAYQWIMQQTLANNETYKIKKCRDGYIDLMKNEIVMTRYYIGGKTEPSDYFMIYKTILNTDVNIPTSLLLVDLSDVENALLLEIRDYKQFIKNNIIDPEIIFLLW
;
A
#
# COMPACT_ATOMS: atom_id res chain seq x y z
N MET A 1 -65.10 -49.88 -31.57
CA MET A 1 -64.34 -50.91 -30.86
C MET A 1 -63.05 -51.17 -31.62
N PRO A 2 -61.89 -51.36 -30.97
CA PRO A 2 -60.69 -51.81 -31.68
C PRO A 2 -61.00 -53.18 -32.31
N LYS A 3 -60.68 -53.38 -33.59
CA LYS A 3 -60.68 -54.72 -34.19
C LYS A 3 -59.61 -55.51 -33.43
N LYS A 4 -60.00 -56.61 -32.76
CA LYS A 4 -59.05 -57.63 -32.34
C LYS A 4 -58.66 -58.41 -33.61
N PHE A 5 -57.38 -58.49 -33.89
CA PHE A 5 -56.83 -59.40 -34.90
C PHE A 5 -56.65 -60.78 -34.25
N ASN A 6 -56.88 -61.87 -34.97
CA ASN A 6 -56.76 -63.22 -34.41
C ASN A 6 -55.31 -63.71 -34.37
N ASN A 7 -54.45 -63.18 -35.25
CA ASN A 7 -53.00 -63.45 -35.30
C ASN A 7 -52.27 -62.37 -36.12
N LEU A 8 -50.93 -62.39 -36.08
CA LEU A 8 -50.08 -61.44 -36.81
C LEU A 8 -50.25 -61.51 -38.35
N GLN A 9 -50.53 -62.68 -38.93
CA GLN A 9 -50.71 -62.83 -40.38
C GLN A 9 -51.96 -62.12 -40.89
N GLU A 10 -53.07 -62.21 -40.15
CA GLU A 10 -54.30 -61.48 -40.45
C GLU A 10 -54.06 -59.96 -40.42
N TYR A 11 -53.30 -59.49 -39.42
CA TYR A 11 -52.92 -58.08 -39.32
C TYR A 11 -52.11 -57.61 -40.54
N ILE A 12 -51.07 -58.36 -40.93
CA ILE A 12 -50.21 -58.03 -42.07
C ILE A 12 -51.03 -57.91 -43.37
N SER A 13 -51.92 -58.87 -43.62
CA SER A 13 -52.77 -58.88 -44.82
C SER A 13 -53.67 -57.64 -44.89
N LEU A 14 -54.33 -57.30 -43.77
CA LEU A 14 -55.22 -56.13 -43.69
C LEU A 14 -54.46 -54.81 -43.81
N THR A 15 -53.29 -54.70 -43.17
CA THR A 15 -52.44 -53.51 -43.23
C THR A 15 -51.95 -53.26 -44.66
N ARG A 16 -51.62 -54.32 -45.41
CA ARG A 16 -51.25 -54.22 -46.84
C ARG A 16 -52.38 -53.63 -47.69
N GLU A 17 -53.63 -54.05 -47.46
CA GLU A 17 -54.80 -53.48 -48.16
C GLU A 17 -55.04 -52.01 -47.79
N VAL A 18 -54.89 -51.67 -46.51
CA VAL A 18 -55.08 -50.29 -46.00
C VAL A 18 -54.04 -49.35 -46.59
N ILE A 19 -52.76 -49.75 -46.63
CA ILE A 19 -51.68 -48.93 -47.19
C ILE A 19 -51.91 -48.70 -48.69
N LYS A 20 -52.28 -49.74 -49.43
CA LYS A 20 -52.64 -49.61 -50.86
C LYS A 20 -53.77 -48.58 -51.05
N ALA A 21 -54.85 -48.72 -50.29
CA ALA A 21 -55.98 -47.78 -50.33
C ALA A 21 -55.62 -46.34 -49.88
N ASN A 22 -54.67 -46.16 -48.96
CA ASN A 22 -54.20 -44.84 -48.52
C ASN A 22 -53.30 -44.17 -49.55
N LYS A 23 -52.40 -44.93 -50.20
CA LYS A 23 -51.57 -44.45 -51.31
C LYS A 23 -52.44 -44.00 -52.49
N ASP A 24 -53.46 -44.77 -52.83
CA ASP A 24 -54.44 -44.43 -53.87
C ASP A 24 -55.24 -43.14 -53.57
N LYS A 25 -55.36 -42.76 -52.29
CA LYS A 25 -56.06 -41.54 -51.83
C LYS A 25 -55.14 -40.33 -51.60
N GLY A 26 -53.83 -40.45 -51.83
CA GLY A 26 -52.86 -39.37 -51.62
C GLY A 26 -52.63 -38.98 -50.15
N ASN A 27 -53.01 -39.82 -49.19
CA ASN A 27 -52.86 -39.55 -47.76
C ASN A 27 -51.41 -39.72 -47.30
N ARG A 28 -50.70 -38.61 -47.00
CA ARG A 28 -49.28 -38.58 -46.56
C ARG A 28 -49.08 -38.38 -45.05
N TYR A 29 -50.04 -38.79 -44.22
CA TYR A 29 -50.01 -38.55 -42.77
C TYR A 29 -48.75 -39.09 -42.05
N ALA A 30 -48.21 -40.22 -42.50
CA ALA A 30 -47.00 -40.80 -41.91
C ALA A 30 -45.72 -40.01 -42.25
N GLU A 31 -45.63 -39.45 -43.46
CA GLU A 31 -44.51 -38.57 -43.88
C GLU A 31 -44.51 -37.28 -43.06
N ILE A 32 -45.68 -36.68 -42.81
CA ILE A 32 -45.81 -35.45 -42.02
C ILE A 32 -45.35 -35.67 -40.57
N LEU A 33 -45.70 -36.80 -39.94
CA LEU A 33 -45.27 -37.10 -38.58
C LEU A 33 -43.76 -37.41 -38.49
N SER A 34 -43.18 -38.04 -39.52
CA SER A 34 -41.72 -38.23 -39.60
C SER A 34 -40.95 -36.91 -39.69
N SER A 35 -41.55 -35.88 -40.30
CA SER A 35 -40.96 -34.54 -40.41
C SER A 35 -41.06 -33.69 -39.12
N LEU A 36 -41.72 -34.19 -38.06
CA LEU A 36 -41.85 -33.48 -36.78
C LEU A 36 -40.66 -33.69 -35.84
N TYR A 37 -39.78 -34.67 -36.11
CA TYR A 37 -38.61 -34.94 -35.28
C TYR A 37 -37.39 -34.20 -35.85
N ALA A 38 -36.95 -33.14 -35.16
CA ALA A 38 -35.88 -32.25 -35.63
C ALA A 38 -34.46 -32.79 -35.38
N ASP A 39 -34.26 -33.66 -34.37
CA ASP A 39 -32.95 -34.27 -34.07
C ASP A 39 -32.93 -35.75 -34.49
N PRO A 40 -31.98 -36.17 -35.35
CA PRO A 40 -31.86 -37.55 -35.81
C PRO A 40 -31.40 -38.54 -34.73
N VAL A 41 -31.05 -38.12 -33.50
CA VAL A 41 -30.66 -39.04 -32.40
C VAL A 41 -31.82 -39.35 -31.45
N HIS A 42 -32.93 -38.61 -31.49
CA HIS A 42 -34.09 -38.83 -30.60
C HIS A 42 -34.68 -40.24 -30.65
N PHE A 43 -34.48 -40.98 -31.75
CA PHE A 43 -34.94 -42.37 -31.80
C PHE A 43 -34.25 -43.27 -30.77
N LEU A 44 -33.00 -42.97 -30.37
CA LEU A 44 -32.30 -43.73 -29.35
C LEU A 44 -33.00 -43.63 -27.99
N ASP A 45 -33.54 -42.47 -27.64
CA ASP A 45 -34.31 -42.28 -26.42
C ASP A 45 -35.51 -43.26 -26.38
N GLU A 46 -36.20 -43.43 -27.52
CA GLU A 46 -37.35 -44.33 -27.64
C GLU A 46 -36.93 -45.81 -27.62
N ILE A 47 -35.81 -46.17 -28.24
CA ILE A 47 -35.29 -47.55 -28.21
C ILE A 47 -34.82 -47.93 -26.81
N VAL A 48 -34.16 -47.02 -26.09
CA VAL A 48 -33.78 -47.25 -24.68
C VAL A 48 -35.02 -47.38 -23.80
N GLN A 49 -36.07 -46.60 -24.01
CA GLN A 49 -37.36 -46.77 -23.30
C GLN A 49 -38.00 -48.13 -23.58
N ASN A 50 -38.02 -48.56 -24.85
CA ASN A 50 -38.55 -49.88 -25.22
C ASN A 50 -37.75 -51.01 -24.55
N ALA A 51 -36.42 -50.88 -24.48
CA ALA A 51 -35.58 -51.83 -23.78
C ALA A 51 -35.82 -51.82 -22.26
N GLU A 52 -35.97 -50.64 -21.63
CA GLU A 52 -36.34 -50.48 -20.21
C GLU A 52 -37.68 -51.16 -19.90
N ASP A 53 -38.70 -50.92 -20.72
CA ASP A 53 -40.03 -51.53 -20.57
C ASP A 53 -39.98 -53.06 -20.78
N ALA A 54 -39.22 -53.53 -21.77
CA ALA A 54 -39.02 -54.96 -22.01
C ALA A 54 -38.29 -55.63 -20.84
N CYS A 55 -37.29 -54.98 -20.25
CA CYS A 55 -36.60 -55.48 -19.06
C CYS A 55 -37.53 -55.47 -17.83
N ALA A 56 -38.38 -54.45 -17.71
CA ALA A 56 -39.35 -54.33 -16.63
C ALA A 56 -40.40 -55.46 -16.63
N ARG A 57 -40.88 -55.89 -17.81
CA ARG A 57 -41.86 -57.00 -17.96
C ARG A 57 -41.40 -58.30 -17.28
N ILE A 58 -40.11 -58.59 -17.34
CA ILE A 58 -39.50 -59.81 -16.83
C ILE A 58 -38.59 -59.58 -15.62
N ALA A 59 -38.63 -58.37 -15.05
CA ALA A 59 -37.79 -57.94 -13.92
C ALA A 59 -36.29 -58.29 -14.08
N ARG A 60 -35.76 -58.11 -15.29
CA ARG A 60 -34.36 -58.44 -15.64
C ARG A 60 -33.50 -57.19 -15.64
N GLN A 61 -32.25 -57.31 -15.22
CA GLN A 61 -31.26 -56.26 -15.38
C GLN A 61 -30.88 -56.10 -16.85
N GLY A 62 -31.13 -54.91 -17.38
CA GLY A 62 -31.06 -54.60 -18.80
C GLY A 62 -29.66 -54.20 -19.25
N LYS A 63 -29.17 -54.84 -20.31
CA LYS A 63 -27.95 -54.48 -21.03
C LYS A 63 -28.28 -54.18 -22.48
N MET A 64 -27.63 -53.16 -23.03
CA MET A 64 -27.79 -52.76 -24.43
C MET A 64 -26.45 -52.63 -25.13
N ILE A 65 -26.44 -52.89 -26.43
CA ILE A 65 -25.32 -52.58 -27.33
C ILE A 65 -25.87 -51.70 -28.45
N ILE A 66 -25.18 -50.62 -28.79
CA ILE A 66 -25.42 -49.78 -29.97
C ILE A 66 -24.17 -49.86 -30.85
N GLN A 67 -24.30 -50.44 -32.04
CA GLN A 67 -23.23 -50.65 -33.00
C GLN A 67 -23.46 -49.79 -34.23
N PHE A 68 -22.51 -48.91 -34.53
CA PHE A 68 -22.48 -48.13 -35.76
C PHE A 68 -21.66 -48.84 -36.82
N GLU A 69 -22.30 -49.11 -37.95
CA GLU A 69 -21.68 -49.56 -39.18
C GLU A 69 -21.66 -48.43 -40.21
N LYS A 70 -20.99 -48.66 -41.35
CA LYS A 70 -20.90 -47.67 -42.42
C LYS A 70 -22.28 -47.23 -42.94
N ASP A 71 -23.16 -48.20 -43.16
CA ASP A 71 -24.44 -48.00 -43.84
C ASP A 71 -25.66 -48.34 -42.96
N ASP A 72 -25.45 -48.74 -41.69
CA ASP A 72 -26.53 -49.05 -40.75
C ASP A 72 -26.14 -48.84 -39.28
N ILE A 73 -27.14 -48.91 -38.39
CA ILE A 73 -26.95 -49.00 -36.93
C ILE A 73 -27.70 -50.22 -36.40
N ALA A 74 -27.02 -51.02 -35.58
CA ALA A 74 -27.56 -52.21 -34.93
C ALA A 74 -27.67 -52.00 -33.41
N ILE A 75 -28.85 -52.26 -32.84
CA ILE A 75 -29.13 -52.06 -31.41
C ILE A 75 -29.64 -53.37 -30.80
N TYR A 76 -28.93 -53.87 -29.80
CA TYR A 76 -29.27 -55.10 -29.09
C TYR A 76 -29.77 -54.78 -27.69
N HIS A 77 -30.77 -55.51 -27.21
CA HIS A 77 -31.15 -55.53 -25.79
C HIS A 77 -31.51 -56.94 -25.31
N ASN A 78 -31.42 -57.17 -24.00
CA ASN A 78 -31.65 -58.48 -23.37
C ASN A 78 -33.00 -58.57 -22.61
N GLY A 79 -33.89 -57.58 -22.78
CA GLY A 79 -35.23 -57.57 -22.20
C GLY A 79 -36.16 -58.68 -22.70
N ASP A 80 -37.45 -58.62 -22.34
CA ASP A 80 -38.46 -59.57 -22.82
C ASP A 80 -38.51 -59.59 -24.36
N PRO A 81 -38.35 -60.77 -25.02
CA PRO A 81 -38.41 -60.87 -26.47
C PRO A 81 -39.77 -60.43 -27.03
N PHE A 82 -39.79 -59.92 -28.27
CA PHE A 82 -41.01 -59.59 -28.99
C PHE A 82 -41.91 -60.82 -29.20
N ASN A 83 -43.21 -60.60 -29.04
CA ASN A 83 -44.28 -61.51 -29.42
C ASN A 83 -45.17 -60.88 -30.52
N GLU A 84 -46.19 -61.61 -30.98
CA GLU A 84 -47.12 -61.11 -32.03
C GLU A 84 -47.82 -59.80 -31.64
N ASP A 85 -48.23 -59.65 -30.38
CA ASP A 85 -48.89 -58.44 -29.89
C ASP A 85 -47.95 -57.23 -29.89
N ASP A 86 -46.67 -57.43 -29.56
CA ASP A 86 -45.64 -56.39 -29.60
C ASP A 86 -45.43 -55.89 -31.05
N PHE A 87 -45.41 -56.79 -32.04
CA PHE A 87 -45.35 -56.43 -33.46
C PHE A 87 -46.58 -55.68 -33.94
N ILE A 88 -47.79 -56.12 -33.54
CA ILE A 88 -49.02 -55.39 -33.87
C ILE A 88 -48.98 -54.00 -33.21
N ALA A 89 -48.55 -53.90 -31.96
CA ALA A 89 -48.52 -52.65 -31.22
C ALA A 89 -47.53 -51.63 -31.81
N ILE A 90 -46.33 -52.07 -32.20
CA ILE A 90 -45.28 -51.18 -32.71
C ILE A 90 -45.63 -50.60 -34.09
N THR A 91 -46.44 -51.30 -34.90
CA THR A 91 -46.87 -50.85 -36.25
C THR A 91 -48.27 -50.25 -36.30
N THR A 92 -49.09 -50.35 -35.25
CA THR A 92 -50.48 -49.85 -35.28
C THR A 92 -50.59 -48.34 -35.05
N TYR A 93 -51.30 -47.64 -35.95
CA TYR A 93 -51.64 -46.22 -35.83
C TYR A 93 -52.74 -45.94 -34.79
N GLY A 94 -52.51 -44.97 -33.89
CA GLY A 94 -53.45 -44.54 -32.87
C GLY A 94 -54.78 -43.98 -33.42
N ARG A 95 -55.82 -44.82 -33.51
CA ARG A 95 -57.21 -44.36 -33.67
C ARG A 95 -57.77 -43.86 -32.34
N SER A 96 -57.46 -42.64 -31.96
CA SER A 96 -57.96 -41.99 -30.74
C SER A 96 -58.90 -40.84 -31.06
N THR A 97 -60.15 -40.89 -30.59
CA THR A 97 -61.06 -39.73 -30.61
C THR A 97 -60.59 -38.66 -29.61
N LYS A 98 -60.97 -37.39 -29.85
CA LYS A 98 -60.62 -36.17 -29.10
C LYS A 98 -60.63 -36.27 -27.54
N LYS A 99 -61.29 -37.27 -26.94
CA LYS A 99 -61.36 -37.48 -25.48
C LYS A 99 -60.16 -38.21 -24.86
N GLN A 100 -59.25 -38.80 -25.63
CA GLN A 100 -58.10 -39.56 -25.11
C GLN A 100 -56.76 -38.80 -25.13
N LEU A 101 -56.71 -37.60 -25.72
CA LEU A 101 -55.56 -36.69 -25.73
C LEU A 101 -55.17 -36.16 -24.33
N SER A 102 -56.02 -36.34 -23.32
CA SER A 102 -55.69 -35.97 -21.92
C SER A 102 -54.77 -36.98 -21.23
N ASN A 103 -54.48 -38.13 -21.84
CA ASN A 103 -53.63 -39.20 -21.31
C ASN A 103 -52.34 -39.42 -22.12
N ILE A 104 -51.77 -38.36 -22.72
CA ILE A 104 -50.55 -38.42 -23.54
C ILE A 104 -49.35 -39.01 -22.76
N ASN A 105 -49.32 -38.88 -21.43
CA ASN A 105 -48.23 -39.34 -20.58
C ASN A 105 -48.34 -40.80 -20.08
N LYS A 106 -49.26 -41.60 -20.62
CA LYS A 106 -49.14 -43.06 -20.47
C LYS A 106 -48.13 -43.56 -21.50
N ILE A 107 -46.90 -43.72 -21.02
CA ILE A 107 -45.76 -44.37 -21.66
C ILE A 107 -46.23 -45.56 -22.52
N GLY A 108 -45.71 -45.64 -23.74
CA GLY A 108 -45.74 -46.84 -24.58
C GLY A 108 -47.04 -47.14 -25.35
N LYS A 109 -48.15 -46.41 -25.19
CA LYS A 109 -49.45 -46.88 -25.74
C LYS A 109 -49.81 -46.51 -27.19
N PHE A 110 -48.98 -45.75 -27.90
CA PHE A 110 -49.42 -45.16 -29.18
C PHE A 110 -48.56 -45.46 -30.41
N GLY A 111 -47.43 -46.16 -30.31
CA GLY A 111 -46.59 -46.47 -31.48
C GLY A 111 -46.07 -45.24 -32.25
N ILE A 112 -46.22 -44.03 -31.67
CA ILE A 112 -45.78 -42.76 -32.26
C ILE A 112 -44.28 -42.56 -32.02
N GLY A 113 -43.77 -42.94 -30.84
CA GLY A 113 -42.35 -42.78 -30.47
C GLY A 113 -41.40 -43.58 -31.38
N PHE A 114 -41.71 -44.86 -31.64
CA PHE A 114 -40.89 -45.70 -32.53
C PHE A 114 -40.77 -45.12 -33.95
N ARG A 115 -41.74 -44.32 -34.42
CA ARG A 115 -41.67 -43.74 -35.77
C ARG A 115 -40.54 -42.73 -35.95
N SER A 116 -39.94 -42.24 -34.87
CA SER A 116 -38.71 -41.43 -34.92
C SER A 116 -37.56 -42.15 -35.64
N VAL A 117 -37.52 -43.49 -35.64
CA VAL A 117 -36.51 -44.26 -36.40
C VAL A 117 -36.58 -43.97 -37.91
N PHE A 118 -37.76 -43.62 -38.43
CA PHE A 118 -37.92 -43.27 -39.85
C PHE A 118 -37.29 -41.93 -40.22
N GLY A 119 -36.75 -41.17 -39.25
CA GLY A 119 -35.85 -40.05 -39.52
C GLY A 119 -34.52 -40.50 -40.11
N ILE A 120 -34.04 -41.70 -39.72
CA ILE A 120 -32.72 -42.22 -40.12
C ILE A 120 -32.75 -43.42 -41.07
N THR A 121 -33.86 -44.17 -41.12
CA THR A 121 -34.02 -45.35 -41.99
C THR A 121 -35.38 -45.36 -42.69
N ASP A 122 -35.48 -45.96 -43.89
CA ASP A 122 -36.78 -46.22 -44.53
C ASP A 122 -37.28 -47.66 -44.28
N THR A 123 -36.42 -48.52 -43.73
CA THR A 123 -36.62 -49.97 -43.63
C THR A 123 -36.09 -50.51 -42.30
N PRO A 124 -36.66 -50.11 -41.15
CA PRO A 124 -36.21 -50.65 -39.87
C PRO A 124 -36.54 -52.15 -39.78
N GLU A 125 -35.55 -52.92 -39.36
CA GLU A 125 -35.61 -54.37 -39.19
C GLU A 125 -35.65 -54.72 -37.70
N ILE A 126 -36.47 -55.72 -37.35
CA ILE A 126 -36.61 -56.23 -35.98
C ILE A 126 -36.43 -57.75 -36.04
N HIS A 127 -35.44 -58.24 -35.30
CA HIS A 127 -35.16 -59.66 -35.12
C HIS A 127 -35.31 -60.01 -33.64
N SER A 128 -36.23 -60.91 -33.30
CA SER A 128 -36.46 -61.34 -31.92
C SER A 128 -37.30 -62.60 -31.89
N ASN A 129 -36.92 -63.56 -31.04
CA ASN A 129 -37.73 -64.75 -30.73
C ASN A 129 -38.22 -65.54 -31.97
N GLY A 130 -37.37 -65.67 -33.00
CA GLY A 130 -37.71 -66.34 -34.27
C GLY A 130 -38.57 -65.52 -35.23
N PHE A 131 -38.95 -64.29 -34.86
CA PHE A 131 -39.55 -63.33 -35.76
C PHE A 131 -38.47 -62.45 -36.39
N HIS A 132 -38.53 -62.29 -37.72
CA HIS A 132 -37.61 -61.48 -38.50
C HIS A 132 -38.43 -60.67 -39.51
N PHE A 133 -38.65 -59.40 -39.20
CA PHE A 133 -39.50 -58.52 -40.00
C PHE A 133 -38.79 -57.21 -40.33
N VAL A 134 -38.98 -56.73 -41.57
CA VAL A 134 -38.75 -55.35 -41.95
C VAL A 134 -40.08 -54.60 -41.93
N ILE A 135 -40.08 -53.36 -41.44
CA ILE A 135 -41.25 -52.47 -41.52
C ILE A 135 -41.08 -51.58 -42.74
N ARG A 136 -42.02 -51.64 -43.68
CA ARG A 136 -42.12 -50.75 -44.85
C ARG A 136 -43.34 -49.85 -44.74
N ASP A 137 -43.32 -48.72 -45.44
CA ASP A 137 -44.44 -47.78 -45.47
C ASP A 137 -44.94 -47.40 -44.06
N PHE A 138 -44.01 -47.31 -43.10
CA PHE A 138 -44.23 -46.99 -41.68
C PHE A 138 -45.02 -48.03 -40.86
N GLU A 139 -45.71 -48.99 -41.48
CA GLU A 139 -46.70 -49.85 -40.80
C GLU A 139 -46.75 -51.31 -41.32
N LEU A 140 -46.25 -51.59 -42.53
CA LEU A 140 -46.32 -52.93 -43.12
C LEU A 140 -45.15 -53.80 -42.64
N LEU A 141 -45.45 -54.92 -41.99
CA LEU A 141 -44.44 -55.94 -41.69
C LEU A 141 -44.27 -56.88 -42.89
N GLU A 142 -43.03 -57.08 -43.32
CA GLU A 142 -42.64 -58.07 -44.32
C GLU A 142 -41.58 -59.00 -43.73
N ALA A 143 -41.77 -60.31 -43.86
CA ALA A 143 -40.81 -61.29 -43.36
C ALA A 143 -39.50 -61.19 -44.15
N ILE A 144 -38.37 -61.25 -43.45
CA ILE A 144 -37.01 -61.21 -44.01
C ILE A 144 -36.21 -62.43 -43.54
N ASP A 145 -35.04 -62.62 -44.14
CA ASP A 145 -34.17 -63.74 -43.79
C ASP A 145 -33.75 -63.69 -42.30
N PRO A 146 -33.67 -64.86 -41.63
CA PRO A 146 -33.22 -64.92 -40.25
C PRO A 146 -31.83 -64.35 -40.05
N ILE A 147 -31.65 -63.62 -38.95
CA ILE A 147 -30.36 -63.13 -38.47
C ILE A 147 -30.13 -63.66 -37.06
N ASP A 148 -28.97 -64.25 -36.84
CA ASP A 148 -28.55 -64.71 -35.52
C ASP A 148 -28.31 -63.51 -34.60
N ILE A 149 -28.96 -63.54 -33.43
CA ILE A 149 -28.78 -62.53 -32.39
C ILE A 149 -27.61 -62.95 -31.51
N ILE A 150 -26.75 -61.98 -31.14
CA ILE A 150 -25.61 -62.22 -30.25
C ILE A 150 -26.07 -62.92 -28.97
N GLU A 151 -25.34 -63.96 -28.57
CA GLU A 151 -25.58 -64.71 -27.35
C GLU A 151 -25.70 -63.74 -26.15
N GLN A 152 -26.70 -63.95 -25.27
CA GLN A 152 -27.11 -63.09 -24.14
C GLN A 152 -28.09 -61.95 -24.48
N TYR A 153 -28.37 -61.65 -25.76
CA TYR A 153 -29.38 -60.68 -26.19
C TYR A 153 -30.61 -61.38 -26.76
N THR A 154 -31.76 -60.70 -26.70
CA THR A 154 -33.06 -61.26 -27.09
C THR A 154 -33.67 -60.59 -28.31
N THR A 155 -33.33 -59.31 -28.52
CA THR A 155 -33.85 -58.49 -29.62
C THR A 155 -32.70 -57.73 -30.27
N LEU A 156 -32.72 -57.68 -31.60
CA LEU A 156 -31.90 -56.84 -32.46
C LEU A 156 -32.82 -55.92 -33.28
N PHE A 157 -32.60 -54.62 -33.15
CA PHE A 157 -33.08 -53.61 -34.09
C PHE A 157 -31.95 -53.27 -35.07
N LYS A 158 -32.20 -53.36 -36.37
CA LYS A 158 -31.23 -52.96 -37.39
C LYS A 158 -31.84 -51.88 -38.28
N PHE A 159 -31.16 -50.75 -38.40
CA PHE A 159 -31.64 -49.58 -39.12
C PHE A 159 -30.67 -49.19 -40.25
N PRO A 160 -30.89 -49.70 -41.48
CA PRO A 160 -30.16 -49.25 -42.66
C PRO A 160 -30.36 -47.76 -42.91
N PHE A 161 -29.27 -47.01 -43.01
CA PHE A 161 -29.32 -45.55 -43.15
C PHE A 161 -29.93 -45.11 -44.48
N LYS A 162 -30.69 -44.01 -44.45
CA LYS A 162 -31.05 -43.30 -45.68
C LYS A 162 -29.80 -42.70 -46.32
N LYS A 163 -29.86 -42.49 -47.65
CA LYS A 163 -28.74 -41.93 -48.42
C LYS A 163 -28.21 -40.57 -47.92
N ASN A 164 -29.03 -39.81 -47.21
CA ASN A 164 -28.70 -38.48 -46.68
C ASN A 164 -28.26 -38.50 -45.21
N ILE A 165 -28.08 -39.68 -44.61
CA ILE A 165 -27.65 -39.85 -43.22
C ILE A 165 -26.21 -40.38 -43.22
N SER A 166 -25.35 -39.71 -42.46
CA SER A 166 -23.95 -40.06 -42.27
C SER A 166 -23.78 -40.75 -40.91
N ALA A 167 -23.15 -41.94 -40.92
CA ALA A 167 -22.80 -42.66 -39.69
C ALA A 167 -21.89 -41.83 -38.78
N SER A 168 -20.96 -41.07 -39.37
CA SER A 168 -20.06 -40.18 -38.63
C SER A 168 -20.82 -39.06 -37.92
N ASP A 169 -21.81 -38.46 -38.60
CA ASP A 169 -22.58 -37.34 -38.04
C ASP A 169 -23.45 -37.82 -36.87
N LEU A 170 -24.05 -39.01 -36.99
CA LEU A 170 -24.79 -39.63 -35.89
C LEU A 170 -23.88 -40.01 -34.73
N TRP A 171 -22.69 -40.55 -35.02
CA TRP A 171 -21.69 -40.90 -34.01
C TRP A 171 -21.27 -39.68 -33.18
N ASP A 172 -20.96 -38.56 -33.83
CA ASP A 172 -20.57 -37.33 -33.14
C ASP A 172 -21.70 -36.78 -32.25
N ARG A 173 -22.95 -36.90 -32.69
CA ARG A 173 -24.11 -36.53 -31.86
C ARG A 173 -24.32 -37.47 -30.67
N VAL A 174 -24.12 -38.77 -30.83
CA VAL A 174 -24.20 -39.74 -29.73
C VAL A 174 -23.09 -39.53 -28.70
N LYS A 175 -21.87 -39.18 -29.13
CA LYS A 175 -20.79 -38.78 -28.21
C LYS A 175 -21.16 -37.55 -27.37
N ALA A 176 -22.01 -36.67 -27.89
CA ALA A 176 -22.53 -35.50 -27.19
C ALA A 176 -23.80 -35.78 -26.35
N TRP A 177 -24.27 -37.03 -26.29
CA TRP A 177 -25.48 -37.41 -25.55
C TRP A 177 -25.26 -37.27 -24.04
N ASP A 178 -26.23 -36.70 -23.35
CA ASP A 178 -26.18 -36.59 -21.89
C ASP A 178 -26.56 -37.92 -21.23
N PHE A 179 -25.57 -38.78 -21.03
CA PHE A 179 -25.75 -40.13 -20.49
C PHE A 179 -26.26 -40.19 -19.04
N ARG A 180 -26.41 -39.05 -18.36
CA ARG A 180 -26.94 -38.99 -16.99
C ARG A 180 -28.39 -39.45 -16.91
N PHE A 181 -29.11 -39.62 -18.03
CA PHE A 181 -30.44 -40.24 -18.08
C PHE A 181 -30.46 -41.64 -17.43
N ILE A 182 -29.35 -42.38 -17.53
CA ILE A 182 -29.25 -43.75 -17.00
C ILE A 182 -29.47 -43.79 -15.48
N LEU A 183 -29.18 -42.68 -14.76
CA LEU A 183 -29.44 -42.53 -13.33
C LEU A 183 -30.92 -42.79 -12.98
N PHE A 184 -31.83 -42.46 -13.90
CA PHE A 184 -33.27 -42.52 -13.69
C PHE A 184 -33.94 -43.79 -14.21
N LEU A 185 -33.21 -44.61 -15.00
CA LEU A 185 -33.66 -45.93 -15.41
C LEU A 185 -33.63 -46.90 -14.22
N ASN A 186 -34.58 -47.85 -14.18
CA ASN A 186 -34.69 -48.83 -13.10
C ASN A 186 -34.12 -50.19 -13.49
N TYR A 187 -34.20 -50.58 -14.76
CA TYR A 187 -33.79 -51.91 -15.21
C TYR A 187 -32.55 -51.89 -16.11
N VAL A 188 -32.53 -51.05 -17.15
CA VAL A 188 -31.36 -50.86 -18.01
C VAL A 188 -30.29 -50.15 -17.22
N ASN A 189 -29.18 -50.84 -17.00
CA ASN A 189 -28.08 -50.35 -16.20
C ASN A 189 -26.76 -50.29 -16.97
N LYS A 190 -26.65 -50.89 -18.15
CA LYS A 190 -25.44 -50.82 -18.97
C LYS A 190 -25.77 -50.63 -20.45
N ILE A 191 -25.12 -49.66 -21.08
CA ILE A 191 -25.20 -49.41 -22.52
C ILE A 191 -23.77 -49.39 -23.05
N GLU A 192 -23.43 -50.29 -23.98
CA GLU A 192 -22.17 -50.26 -24.71
C GLU A 192 -22.41 -49.66 -26.09
N ILE A 193 -21.53 -48.75 -26.52
CA ILE A 193 -21.63 -48.04 -27.80
C ILE A 193 -20.33 -48.27 -28.55
N ILE A 194 -20.43 -48.80 -29.76
CA ILE A 194 -19.32 -49.30 -30.57
C ILE A 194 -19.42 -48.67 -31.96
N ASN A 195 -18.34 -48.05 -32.42
CA ASN A 195 -18.19 -47.63 -33.80
C ASN A 195 -17.25 -48.60 -34.52
N ASN A 196 -17.81 -49.47 -35.35
CA ASN A 196 -17.02 -50.47 -36.07
C ASN A 196 -16.19 -49.85 -37.22
N ILE A 197 -16.49 -48.61 -37.63
CA ILE A 197 -15.75 -47.88 -38.66
C ILE A 197 -14.45 -47.29 -38.09
N THR A 198 -14.52 -46.67 -36.91
CA THR A 198 -13.37 -46.02 -36.25
C THR A 198 -12.69 -46.90 -35.22
N HIS A 199 -13.29 -48.06 -34.87
CA HIS A 199 -12.91 -48.93 -33.76
C HIS A 199 -12.97 -48.27 -32.38
N GLU A 200 -13.68 -47.14 -32.26
CA GLU A 200 -13.97 -46.51 -30.97
C GLU A 200 -15.04 -47.30 -30.22
N LYS A 201 -14.84 -47.52 -28.92
CA LYS A 201 -15.82 -48.20 -28.06
C LYS A 201 -15.88 -47.55 -26.69
N PHE A 202 -17.09 -47.26 -26.23
CA PHE A 202 -17.34 -46.81 -24.87
C PHE A 202 -18.57 -47.47 -24.25
N PHE A 203 -18.71 -47.34 -22.94
CA PHE A 203 -19.87 -47.81 -22.20
C PHE A 203 -20.30 -46.77 -21.17
N ILE A 204 -21.57 -46.88 -20.80
CA ILE A 204 -22.16 -46.18 -19.67
C ILE A 204 -22.77 -47.25 -18.77
N GLU A 205 -22.40 -47.25 -17.50
CA GLU A 205 -22.92 -48.18 -16.51
C GLU A 205 -23.39 -47.47 -15.25
N LYS A 206 -24.61 -47.80 -14.84
CA LYS A 206 -25.19 -47.44 -13.55
C LYS A 206 -24.89 -48.55 -12.55
N ILE A 207 -24.12 -48.19 -11.53
CA ILE A 207 -23.75 -49.08 -10.43
C ILE A 207 -24.45 -48.57 -9.16
N ASN A 208 -25.38 -49.36 -8.64
CA ASN A 208 -25.99 -49.08 -7.34
C ASN A 208 -25.03 -49.49 -6.23
N THR A 209 -24.87 -48.64 -5.21
CA THR A 209 -24.02 -48.94 -4.05
C THR A 209 -24.82 -49.54 -2.89
N ASP A 210 -24.14 -49.96 -1.83
CA ASP A 210 -24.79 -50.41 -0.58
C ASP A 210 -25.69 -49.33 0.03
N ASP A 211 -25.37 -48.05 -0.22
CA ASP A 211 -26.28 -46.95 0.06
C ASP A 211 -27.24 -46.76 -1.11
N SER A 212 -28.50 -47.16 -0.91
CA SER A 212 -29.58 -47.04 -1.89
C SER A 212 -29.78 -45.65 -2.52
N LYS A 213 -29.26 -44.58 -1.91
CA LYS A 213 -29.34 -43.21 -2.44
C LYS A 213 -28.09 -42.79 -3.21
N ILE A 214 -27.01 -43.56 -3.17
CA ILE A 214 -25.76 -43.27 -3.85
C ILE A 214 -25.62 -44.20 -5.05
N VAL A 215 -25.47 -43.60 -6.22
CA VAL A 215 -25.33 -44.28 -7.51
C VAL A 215 -24.02 -43.84 -8.12
N ILE A 216 -23.24 -44.77 -8.64
CA ILE A 216 -22.03 -44.48 -9.41
C ILE A 216 -22.39 -44.58 -10.89
N LEU A 217 -22.06 -43.52 -11.64
CA LEU A 217 -22.09 -43.50 -13.09
C LEU A 217 -20.67 -43.78 -13.59
N SER A 218 -20.44 -44.95 -14.16
CA SER A 218 -19.16 -45.37 -14.70
C SER A 218 -19.14 -45.23 -16.21
N THR A 219 -18.11 -44.57 -16.75
CA THR A 219 -17.92 -44.36 -18.19
C THR A 219 -16.45 -44.49 -18.57
N ASN A 220 -16.15 -44.88 -19.82
CA ASN A 220 -14.79 -44.87 -20.38
C ASN A 220 -14.69 -43.97 -21.62
N MET A 221 -15.50 -42.91 -21.66
CA MET A 221 -15.51 -41.92 -22.75
C MET A 221 -14.20 -41.11 -22.81
N THR A 222 -13.58 -40.87 -21.66
CA THR A 222 -12.22 -40.36 -21.56
C THR A 222 -11.24 -41.53 -21.70
N GLU A 223 -10.01 -41.30 -22.16
CA GLU A 223 -8.97 -42.34 -22.29
C GLU A 223 -8.73 -43.15 -20.99
N ALA A 224 -9.22 -42.64 -19.85
CA ALA A 224 -9.32 -43.34 -18.57
C ALA A 224 -10.77 -43.59 -18.14
N LEU A 225 -10.99 -44.67 -17.36
CA LEU A 225 -12.24 -44.94 -16.66
C LEU A 225 -12.58 -43.77 -15.73
N ALA A 226 -13.78 -43.22 -15.87
CA ALA A 226 -14.32 -42.13 -15.05
C ALA A 226 -15.57 -42.61 -14.31
N ASP A 227 -15.44 -42.75 -13.00
CA ASP A 227 -16.55 -43.02 -12.08
C ASP A 227 -16.98 -41.71 -11.43
N GLU A 228 -18.27 -41.38 -11.50
CA GLU A 228 -18.83 -40.21 -10.84
C GLU A 228 -19.96 -40.61 -9.90
N LYS A 229 -19.85 -40.18 -8.64
CA LYS A 229 -20.85 -40.48 -7.60
C LYS A 229 -21.97 -39.45 -7.59
N TYR A 230 -23.21 -39.94 -7.60
CA TYR A 230 -24.42 -39.13 -7.49
C TYR A 230 -25.22 -39.49 -6.25
N LEU A 231 -25.68 -38.49 -5.51
CA LEU A 231 -26.78 -38.63 -4.55
C LEU A 231 -28.11 -38.50 -5.31
N VAL A 232 -28.85 -39.59 -5.39
CA VAL A 232 -30.14 -39.70 -6.07
C VAL A 232 -31.25 -39.91 -5.05
N LEU A 233 -32.20 -38.98 -4.98
CA LEU A 233 -33.38 -39.09 -4.14
C LEU A 233 -34.64 -39.18 -4.99
N SER A 234 -35.40 -40.27 -4.81
CA SER A 234 -36.62 -40.52 -5.58
C SER A 234 -37.87 -40.58 -4.70
N LYS A 235 -39.01 -40.21 -5.29
CA LYS A 235 -40.33 -40.37 -4.69
C LYS A 235 -41.31 -40.92 -5.72
N ILE A 236 -41.93 -42.05 -5.39
CA ILE A 236 -42.98 -42.67 -6.19
C ILE A 236 -44.33 -42.07 -5.79
N ASN A 237 -45.11 -41.61 -6.77
CA ASN A 237 -46.49 -41.16 -6.56
C ASN A 237 -47.47 -42.34 -6.65
N ASN A 238 -48.70 -42.17 -6.13
CA ASN A 238 -49.77 -43.18 -6.13
C ASN A 238 -50.12 -43.74 -7.51
N ASN A 239 -49.78 -43.02 -8.59
CA ASN A 239 -49.93 -43.46 -9.99
C ASN A 239 -48.63 -44.03 -10.60
N GLN A 240 -47.69 -44.50 -9.78
CA GLN A 240 -46.38 -45.07 -10.18
C GLN A 240 -45.41 -44.12 -10.93
N LYS A 241 -45.75 -42.84 -11.11
CA LYS A 241 -44.83 -41.82 -11.65
C LYS A 241 -43.75 -41.47 -10.60
N LYS A 242 -42.47 -41.64 -10.94
CA LYS A 242 -41.30 -41.42 -10.06
C LYS A 242 -40.68 -40.04 -10.32
N LEU A 243 -40.71 -39.16 -9.31
CA LEU A 243 -39.91 -37.93 -9.31
C LEU A 243 -38.53 -38.23 -8.72
N SER A 244 -37.47 -37.69 -9.28
CA SER A 244 -36.11 -37.88 -8.76
C SER A 244 -35.30 -36.58 -8.82
N LEU A 245 -34.37 -36.45 -7.88
CA LEU A 245 -33.34 -35.42 -7.87
C LEU A 245 -31.99 -36.13 -7.84
N ALA A 246 -31.01 -35.65 -8.60
CA ALA A 246 -29.67 -36.21 -8.61
C ALA A 246 -28.61 -35.10 -8.56
N ILE A 247 -27.69 -35.16 -7.60
CA ILE A 247 -26.56 -34.22 -7.51
C ILE A 247 -25.25 -34.99 -7.54
N SER A 248 -24.27 -34.49 -8.29
CA SER A 248 -22.92 -35.03 -8.26
C SER A 248 -22.23 -34.66 -6.95
N LEU A 249 -21.51 -35.61 -6.36
CA LEU A 249 -20.76 -35.43 -5.12
C LEU A 249 -19.31 -34.99 -5.37
N GLU A 250 -18.91 -34.94 -6.63
CA GLU A 250 -17.52 -34.68 -7.04
C GLU A 250 -17.43 -33.44 -7.93
N LYS A 251 -18.45 -33.17 -8.75
CA LYS A 251 -18.49 -32.04 -9.67
C LYS A 251 -19.66 -31.12 -9.35
N LEU A 252 -19.39 -29.81 -9.33
CA LEU A 252 -20.43 -28.80 -9.23
C LEU A 252 -20.85 -28.35 -10.63
N TYR A 253 -21.99 -28.85 -11.10
CA TYR A 253 -22.65 -28.29 -12.27
C TYR A 253 -23.41 -27.04 -11.85
N VAL A 254 -23.43 -25.99 -12.67
CA VAL A 254 -24.22 -24.76 -12.39
C VAL A 254 -25.58 -24.79 -13.10
N THR A 255 -25.65 -25.53 -14.22
CA THR A 255 -26.86 -25.69 -15.03
C THR A 255 -27.06 -27.15 -15.40
N ASN A 256 -28.30 -27.62 -15.41
CA ASN A 256 -28.67 -28.97 -15.81
C ASN A 256 -29.97 -28.94 -16.63
N PRO A 257 -30.10 -29.76 -17.67
CA PRO A 257 -31.39 -29.92 -18.34
C PRO A 257 -32.41 -30.55 -17.39
N LEU A 258 -33.68 -30.25 -17.61
CA LEU A 258 -34.79 -30.95 -16.97
C LEU A 258 -34.98 -32.31 -17.64
N PHE A 259 -35.08 -33.37 -16.86
CA PHE A 259 -35.22 -34.73 -17.40
C PHE A 259 -36.67 -35.22 -17.32
N VAL A 260 -37.14 -35.78 -18.44
CA VAL A 260 -38.36 -36.58 -18.53
C VAL A 260 -37.96 -37.93 -19.11
N PHE A 261 -37.34 -38.76 -18.26
CA PHE A 261 -36.35 -39.80 -18.62
C PHE A 261 -35.08 -39.27 -19.27
N PHE A 262 -35.21 -38.58 -20.40
CA PHE A 262 -34.13 -38.01 -21.20
C PHE A 262 -34.08 -36.49 -21.01
N PRO A 263 -32.94 -35.84 -21.27
CA PRO A 263 -32.82 -34.38 -21.17
C PRO A 263 -33.80 -33.69 -22.16
N THR A 264 -34.54 -32.70 -21.68
CA THR A 264 -35.33 -31.80 -22.53
C THR A 264 -34.50 -30.59 -22.95
N ARG A 265 -35.07 -29.69 -23.78
CA ARG A 265 -34.43 -28.40 -24.10
C ARG A 265 -34.57 -27.36 -22.98
N GLU A 266 -35.33 -27.65 -21.93
CA GLU A 266 -35.46 -26.74 -20.78
C GLU A 266 -34.25 -26.90 -19.86
N ILE A 267 -33.44 -25.84 -19.78
CA ILE A 267 -32.26 -25.78 -18.91
C ILE A 267 -32.66 -25.13 -17.58
N LEU A 268 -32.31 -25.81 -16.49
CA LEU A 268 -32.44 -25.32 -15.12
C LEU A 268 -31.08 -24.83 -14.62
N HIS A 269 -31.05 -23.68 -13.97
CA HIS A 269 -29.88 -23.12 -13.28
C HIS A 269 -29.75 -23.73 -11.89
N LEU A 270 -29.85 -25.05 -11.78
CA LEU A 270 -29.75 -25.77 -10.51
C LEU A 270 -28.55 -26.70 -10.56
N PRO A 271 -27.81 -26.87 -9.45
CA PRO A 271 -26.63 -27.73 -9.44
C PRO A 271 -26.94 -29.22 -9.35
N PHE A 272 -28.22 -29.57 -9.35
CA PHE A 272 -28.73 -30.93 -9.37
C PHE A 272 -29.73 -31.09 -10.51
N ILE A 273 -29.83 -32.32 -10.98
CA ILE A 273 -30.77 -32.73 -12.02
C ILE A 273 -32.14 -32.91 -11.40
N VAL A 274 -33.17 -32.38 -12.06
CA VAL A 274 -34.57 -32.67 -11.76
C VAL A 274 -35.08 -33.66 -12.80
N HIS A 275 -35.65 -34.77 -12.35
CA HIS A 275 -36.30 -35.75 -13.20
C HIS A 275 -37.77 -35.94 -12.79
N GLY A 276 -38.67 -35.92 -13.76
CA GLY A 276 -40.08 -36.18 -13.53
C GLY A 276 -40.90 -36.48 -14.77
N PHE A 277 -42.04 -37.14 -14.58
CA PHE A 277 -42.97 -37.53 -15.65
C PHE A 277 -43.88 -36.37 -16.09
N PHE A 278 -43.27 -35.21 -16.36
CA PHE A 278 -43.97 -34.02 -16.84
C PHE A 278 -44.53 -34.26 -18.23
N THR A 279 -45.73 -33.74 -18.51
CA THR A 279 -46.33 -33.74 -19.84
C THR A 279 -45.58 -32.77 -20.72
N THR A 280 -45.12 -33.24 -21.88
CA THR A 280 -44.36 -32.48 -22.86
C THR A 280 -45.19 -32.22 -24.12
N THR A 281 -44.69 -31.35 -25.02
CA THR A 281 -45.19 -31.22 -26.40
C THR A 281 -45.03 -32.54 -27.17
N PRO A 282 -45.70 -32.75 -28.32
CA PRO A 282 -45.52 -33.96 -29.13
C PRO A 282 -44.06 -34.24 -29.55
N THR A 283 -43.24 -33.20 -29.69
CA THR A 283 -41.80 -33.30 -29.98
C THR A 283 -40.96 -33.64 -28.74
N ARG A 284 -41.55 -33.71 -27.54
CA ARG A 284 -40.92 -33.91 -26.22
C ARG A 284 -39.93 -32.83 -25.78
N GLU A 285 -39.81 -31.73 -26.53
CA GLU A 285 -38.77 -30.70 -26.30
C GLU A 285 -39.13 -29.69 -25.20
N GLN A 286 -40.41 -29.37 -25.02
CA GLN A 286 -40.90 -28.32 -24.11
C GLN A 286 -42.04 -28.81 -23.22
N ILE A 287 -42.21 -28.17 -22.07
CA ILE A 287 -43.25 -28.46 -21.08
C ILE A 287 -44.24 -27.29 -21.03
N PRO A 288 -45.53 -27.51 -21.32
CA PRO A 288 -46.55 -26.46 -21.24
C PRO A 288 -46.94 -26.20 -19.78
N TRP A 289 -46.24 -25.27 -19.12
CA TRP A 289 -46.46 -24.92 -17.72
C TRP A 289 -47.81 -24.19 -17.47
N ASP A 290 -48.22 -23.30 -18.38
CA ASP A 290 -49.41 -22.45 -18.23
C ASP A 290 -50.71 -23.00 -18.84
N ASN A 291 -50.65 -24.20 -19.43
CA ASN A 291 -51.81 -24.77 -20.10
C ASN A 291 -52.83 -25.30 -19.07
N SER A 292 -53.96 -24.60 -18.92
CA SER A 292 -55.06 -24.95 -18.01
C SER A 292 -55.68 -26.33 -18.28
N ALA A 293 -55.47 -26.89 -19.48
CA ALA A 293 -55.90 -28.24 -19.83
C ALA A 293 -55.03 -29.36 -19.22
N ILE A 294 -53.82 -29.05 -18.71
CA ILE A 294 -52.83 -30.03 -18.23
C ILE A 294 -52.57 -29.81 -16.73
N ASN A 295 -53.56 -30.16 -15.90
CA ASN A 295 -53.44 -30.05 -14.44
C ASN A 295 -52.37 -30.99 -13.83
N GLU A 296 -51.91 -32.02 -14.55
CA GLU A 296 -50.96 -33.01 -14.05
C GLU A 296 -49.58 -32.41 -13.70
N ASN A 297 -49.06 -31.49 -14.52
CA ASN A 297 -47.76 -30.84 -14.28
C ASN A 297 -47.79 -30.01 -12.99
N LYS A 298 -48.91 -29.33 -12.71
CA LYS A 298 -49.11 -28.59 -11.46
C LYS A 298 -49.12 -29.50 -10.23
N VAL A 299 -49.71 -30.70 -10.35
CA VAL A 299 -49.68 -31.71 -9.28
C VAL A 299 -48.25 -32.20 -9.04
N LEU A 300 -47.47 -32.47 -10.10
CA LEU A 300 -46.07 -32.88 -9.98
C LEU A 300 -45.19 -31.79 -9.35
N LEU A 301 -45.39 -30.51 -9.69
CA LEU A 301 -44.71 -29.40 -9.03
C LEU A 301 -44.97 -29.39 -7.52
N ASN A 302 -46.22 -29.57 -7.07
CA ASN A 302 -46.52 -29.64 -5.65
C ASN A 302 -45.89 -30.87 -4.95
N GLN A 303 -45.71 -31.97 -5.67
CA GLN A 303 -45.00 -33.14 -5.12
C GLN A 303 -43.50 -32.92 -5.04
N LEU A 304 -42.93 -32.21 -6.02
CA LEU A 304 -41.53 -31.80 -6.06
C LEU A 304 -41.17 -30.95 -4.84
N LYS A 305 -42.08 -30.09 -4.37
CA LYS A 305 -41.93 -29.32 -3.12
C LYS A 305 -41.46 -30.18 -1.94
N LYS A 306 -42.18 -31.28 -1.66
CA LYS A 306 -41.82 -32.21 -0.57
C LYS A 306 -40.50 -32.93 -0.83
N LEU A 307 -40.20 -33.21 -2.10
CA LEU A 307 -38.96 -33.87 -2.48
C LEU A 307 -37.75 -32.94 -2.28
N PHE A 308 -37.86 -31.65 -2.61
CA PHE A 308 -36.84 -30.64 -2.33
C PHE A 308 -36.53 -30.51 -0.84
N THR A 309 -37.56 -30.44 0.01
CA THR A 309 -37.34 -30.40 1.47
C THR A 309 -36.59 -31.63 1.97
N ASN A 310 -36.96 -32.82 1.49
CA ASN A 310 -36.28 -34.06 1.88
C ASN A 310 -34.85 -34.12 1.34
N PHE A 311 -34.61 -33.60 0.14
CA PHE A 311 -33.29 -33.52 -0.46
C PHE A 311 -32.35 -32.60 0.33
N LEU A 312 -32.83 -31.41 0.72
CA LEU A 312 -32.08 -30.50 1.59
C LEU A 312 -31.75 -31.13 2.96
N LYS A 313 -32.71 -31.86 3.55
CA LYS A 313 -32.46 -32.63 4.79
C LYS A 313 -31.40 -33.70 4.59
N GLU A 314 -31.44 -34.42 3.47
CA GLU A 314 -30.45 -35.44 3.16
C GLU A 314 -29.04 -34.85 3.02
N LEU A 315 -28.92 -33.70 2.35
CA LEU A 315 -27.65 -32.98 2.22
C LEU A 315 -27.12 -32.56 3.60
N CYS A 316 -27.96 -32.02 4.48
CA CYS A 316 -27.55 -31.63 5.83
C CYS A 316 -27.14 -32.85 6.68
N ASN A 317 -27.95 -33.93 6.67
CA ASN A 317 -27.69 -35.13 7.46
C ASN A 317 -26.37 -35.82 7.07
N ARG A 318 -25.98 -35.71 5.80
CA ARG A 318 -24.73 -36.27 5.26
C ARG A 318 -23.55 -35.29 5.29
N ASN A 319 -23.75 -34.08 5.81
CA ASN A 319 -22.78 -32.99 5.75
C ASN A 319 -22.30 -32.65 4.33
N LEU A 320 -23.19 -32.76 3.34
CA LEU A 320 -22.90 -32.51 1.92
C LEU A 320 -23.26 -31.09 1.45
N LEU A 321 -23.83 -30.25 2.32
CA LEU A 321 -24.20 -28.88 1.96
C LEU A 321 -22.97 -27.96 2.08
N THR A 322 -22.16 -27.92 1.02
CA THR A 322 -20.92 -27.14 0.93
C THR A 322 -21.18 -25.65 0.70
N PRO A 323 -20.22 -24.75 1.02
CA PRO A 323 -20.34 -23.32 0.75
C PRO A 323 -20.69 -22.96 -0.71
N ASP A 324 -20.16 -23.71 -1.68
CA ASP A 324 -20.49 -23.50 -3.10
C ASP A 324 -21.96 -23.85 -3.42
N LEU A 325 -22.54 -24.84 -2.74
CA LEU A 325 -23.95 -25.16 -2.91
C LEU A 325 -24.88 -24.09 -2.32
N TYR A 326 -24.50 -23.42 -1.23
CA TYR A 326 -25.28 -22.28 -0.73
C TYR A 326 -25.39 -21.19 -1.81
N GLU A 327 -24.27 -20.89 -2.49
CA GLU A 327 -24.26 -19.90 -3.57
C GLU A 327 -25.07 -20.38 -4.77
N ALA A 328 -24.83 -21.61 -5.23
CA ALA A 328 -25.56 -22.20 -6.36
C ALA A 328 -27.06 -22.37 -6.10
N PHE A 329 -27.50 -22.52 -4.85
CA PHE A 329 -28.93 -22.58 -4.49
C PHE A 329 -29.59 -21.22 -4.41
N SER A 330 -28.82 -20.13 -4.27
CA SER A 330 -29.32 -18.78 -4.05
C SER A 330 -29.43 -18.02 -5.37
N LEU A 331 -30.20 -18.58 -6.31
CA LEU A 331 -30.32 -18.10 -7.69
C LEU A 331 -30.68 -16.61 -7.78
N SER A 332 -29.99 -15.88 -8.66
CA SER A 332 -30.26 -14.47 -8.95
C SER A 332 -31.42 -14.25 -9.94
N PHE A 333 -31.73 -15.25 -10.78
CA PHE A 333 -32.83 -15.25 -11.76
C PHE A 333 -33.68 -16.51 -11.57
N ASN A 334 -35.02 -16.38 -11.54
CA ASN A 334 -35.94 -17.48 -11.18
C ASN A 334 -37.27 -17.46 -11.97
N GLU A 335 -37.20 -17.20 -13.27
CA GLU A 335 -38.39 -17.18 -14.13
C GLU A 335 -39.00 -18.58 -14.32
N HIS A 336 -38.19 -19.64 -14.25
CA HIS A 336 -38.67 -21.00 -14.44
C HIS A 336 -39.53 -21.48 -13.25
N PRO A 337 -40.69 -22.14 -13.46
CA PRO A 337 -41.58 -22.56 -12.36
C PRO A 337 -40.91 -23.47 -11.32
N ILE A 338 -40.01 -24.36 -11.75
CA ILE A 338 -39.25 -25.25 -10.84
C ILE A 338 -38.22 -24.46 -10.03
N GLU A 339 -37.52 -23.50 -10.62
CA GLU A 339 -36.49 -22.70 -9.95
C GLU A 339 -37.12 -21.75 -8.94
N LYS A 340 -38.25 -21.13 -9.29
CA LYS A 340 -39.05 -20.34 -8.36
C LYS A 340 -39.48 -21.18 -7.16
N LEU A 341 -40.02 -22.37 -7.42
CA LEU A 341 -40.41 -23.31 -6.37
C LEU A 341 -39.21 -23.74 -5.51
N TRP A 342 -38.05 -23.99 -6.13
CA TRP A 342 -36.82 -24.31 -5.43
C TRP A 342 -36.40 -23.19 -4.48
N LEU A 343 -36.35 -21.94 -4.97
CA LEU A 343 -35.95 -20.79 -4.16
C LEU A 343 -36.89 -20.59 -2.97
N GLU A 344 -38.20 -20.72 -3.18
CA GLU A 344 -39.19 -20.69 -2.09
C GLU A 344 -38.92 -21.79 -1.05
N GLN A 345 -38.58 -23.01 -1.48
CA GLN A 345 -38.24 -24.11 -0.56
C GLN A 345 -36.89 -23.94 0.10
N TRP A 346 -35.90 -23.37 -0.58
CA TRP A 346 -34.60 -23.07 -0.03
C TRP A 346 -34.72 -22.04 1.09
N ILE A 347 -35.43 -20.93 0.85
CA ILE A 347 -35.68 -19.88 1.85
C ILE A 347 -36.47 -20.45 3.04
N ASP A 348 -37.54 -21.21 2.80
CA ASP A 348 -38.34 -21.83 3.86
C ASP A 348 -37.49 -22.82 4.70
N PHE A 349 -36.62 -23.59 4.03
CA PHE A 349 -35.72 -24.50 4.70
C PHE A 349 -34.71 -23.76 5.60
N LEU A 350 -34.12 -22.68 5.10
CA LEU A 350 -33.20 -21.81 5.85
C LEU A 350 -33.86 -21.16 7.08
N LYS A 351 -35.14 -20.77 6.97
CA LYS A 351 -35.93 -20.17 8.06
C LYS A 351 -36.27 -21.16 9.16
N ASN A 352 -36.57 -22.41 8.80
CA ASN A 352 -37.23 -23.35 9.71
C ASN A 352 -36.33 -24.49 10.20
N ASN A 353 -35.13 -24.68 9.63
CA ASN A 353 -34.28 -25.85 9.93
C ASN A 353 -32.87 -25.42 10.35
N ASN A 354 -32.20 -26.33 11.08
CA ASN A 354 -30.75 -26.22 11.30
C ASN A 354 -30.03 -26.44 9.97
N SER A 355 -29.65 -25.34 9.34
CA SER A 355 -29.28 -25.34 7.92
C SER A 355 -28.24 -24.29 7.58
N ILE A 356 -27.79 -23.45 8.52
CA ILE A 356 -26.68 -22.52 8.31
C ILE A 356 -25.39 -23.19 8.78
N LEU A 357 -24.45 -23.39 7.85
CA LEU A 357 -23.14 -23.95 8.15
C LEU A 357 -22.31 -22.95 8.98
N THR A 358 -21.76 -23.43 10.09
CA THR A 358 -20.95 -22.63 11.02
C THR A 358 -19.48 -23.06 11.00
N ASN A 359 -18.59 -22.25 11.59
CA ASN A 359 -17.13 -22.50 11.61
C ASN A 359 -16.68 -23.81 12.30
N ASP A 360 -17.58 -24.53 12.98
CA ASP A 360 -17.30 -25.88 13.51
C ASP A 360 -17.80 -27.00 12.60
N ASN A 361 -18.12 -26.68 11.34
CA ASN A 361 -18.64 -27.60 10.32
C ASN A 361 -19.93 -28.31 10.75
N LYS A 362 -20.80 -27.59 11.47
CA LYS A 362 -22.13 -28.04 11.87
C LYS A 362 -23.20 -27.09 11.34
N TYR A 363 -24.43 -27.58 11.27
CA TYR A 363 -25.58 -26.78 10.89
C TYR A 363 -26.34 -26.29 12.12
N TYR A 364 -26.63 -24.99 12.15
CA TYR A 364 -27.45 -24.36 13.18
C TYR A 364 -28.63 -23.61 12.56
N HIS A 365 -29.66 -23.40 13.36
CA HIS A 365 -30.77 -22.51 13.03
C HIS A 365 -30.23 -21.07 12.88
N HIS A 366 -30.70 -20.33 11.87
CA HIS A 366 -30.21 -18.99 11.57
C HIS A 366 -30.26 -18.03 12.78
N SER A 367 -31.27 -18.17 13.65
CA SER A 367 -31.39 -17.38 14.89
C SER A 367 -30.27 -17.61 15.91
N LEU A 368 -29.54 -18.71 15.83
CA LEU A 368 -28.41 -19.06 16.71
C LEU A 368 -27.05 -18.74 16.08
N VAL A 369 -27.01 -18.27 14.85
CA VAL A 369 -25.79 -17.94 14.12
C VAL A 369 -25.56 -16.43 14.12
N ALA A 370 -24.30 -16.04 14.28
CA ALA A 370 -23.85 -14.66 14.14
C ALA A 370 -23.18 -14.45 12.78
N PHE A 371 -23.43 -13.29 12.18
CA PHE A 371 -22.77 -12.86 10.94
C PHE A 371 -21.79 -11.72 11.25
N PRO A 372 -20.51 -11.82 10.92
CA PRO A 372 -19.57 -10.74 11.17
C PRO A 372 -19.67 -9.67 10.07
N ARG A 373 -19.68 -8.38 10.44
CA ARG A 373 -19.53 -7.29 9.46
C ARG A 373 -18.12 -7.30 8.85
N ASN A 374 -17.12 -7.59 9.67
CA ASN A 374 -15.71 -7.71 9.30
C ASN A 374 -15.20 -9.10 9.71
N LYS A 375 -14.55 -9.80 8.77
CA LYS A 375 -14.06 -11.18 8.96
C LYS A 375 -13.10 -11.31 10.14
N LEU A 376 -12.33 -10.27 10.46
CA LEU A 376 -11.38 -10.27 11.59
C LEU A 376 -12.08 -10.55 12.94
N LEU A 377 -13.37 -10.23 13.06
CA LEU A 377 -14.15 -10.48 14.27
C LEU A 377 -14.31 -11.97 14.61
N LEU A 378 -14.19 -12.85 13.62
CA LEU A 378 -14.26 -14.31 13.80
C LEU A 378 -13.15 -14.84 14.71
N ASP A 379 -11.95 -14.28 14.58
CA ASP A 379 -10.76 -14.68 15.34
C ASP A 379 -10.68 -13.97 16.71
N LEU A 380 -11.30 -12.79 16.81
CA LEU A 380 -11.22 -11.95 18.00
C LEU A 380 -12.30 -12.30 19.04
N ILE A 381 -13.55 -12.53 18.63
CA ILE A 381 -14.66 -12.77 19.56
C ILE A 381 -14.82 -14.26 19.82
N PRO A 382 -14.59 -14.73 21.06
CA PRO A 382 -14.75 -16.15 21.36
C PRO A 382 -16.23 -16.58 21.43
N LYS A 383 -16.51 -17.84 21.10
CA LYS A 383 -17.89 -18.39 21.04
C LYS A 383 -18.68 -18.25 22.35
N ASN A 384 -18.01 -18.28 23.51
CA ASN A 384 -18.68 -18.12 24.79
C ASN A 384 -19.23 -16.68 24.99
N VAL A 385 -18.58 -15.67 24.42
CA VAL A 385 -19.01 -14.27 24.47
C VAL A 385 -20.23 -14.07 23.57
N LEU A 386 -20.21 -14.65 22.37
CA LEU A 386 -21.36 -14.68 21.47
C LEU A 386 -22.63 -15.17 22.16
N ASN A 387 -22.49 -16.27 22.89
CA ASN A 387 -23.61 -16.90 23.58
C ASN A 387 -24.14 -16.01 24.72
N LYS A 388 -23.23 -15.46 25.55
CA LYS A 388 -23.60 -14.63 26.70
C LYS A 388 -24.24 -13.29 26.32
N LEU A 389 -23.83 -12.67 25.21
CA LEU A 389 -24.34 -11.35 24.81
C LEU A 389 -25.55 -11.41 23.90
N TRP A 390 -25.48 -12.25 22.87
CA TRP A 390 -26.44 -12.22 21.76
C TRP A 390 -27.18 -13.56 21.60
N ASN A 391 -27.02 -14.48 22.55
CA ASN A 391 -27.58 -15.84 22.50
C ASN A 391 -27.21 -16.57 21.18
N LYS A 392 -26.01 -16.30 20.67
CA LYS A 392 -25.49 -16.94 19.45
C LYS A 392 -24.56 -18.08 19.82
N LYS A 393 -24.76 -19.25 19.21
CA LYS A 393 -23.96 -20.44 19.48
C LYS A 393 -22.65 -20.45 18.71
N ASN A 394 -22.64 -19.93 17.49
CA ASN A 394 -21.46 -19.95 16.65
C ASN A 394 -21.51 -18.87 15.56
N TRP A 395 -20.35 -18.62 14.96
CA TRP A 395 -20.19 -17.81 13.75
C TRP A 395 -20.57 -18.60 12.50
N ILE A 396 -21.11 -17.90 11.50
CA ILE A 396 -21.25 -18.43 10.14
C ILE A 396 -19.90 -18.93 9.63
N ASN A 397 -19.91 -19.94 8.77
CA ASN A 397 -18.70 -20.44 8.12
C ASN A 397 -18.00 -19.32 7.33
N LEU A 398 -16.67 -19.20 7.47
CA LEU A 398 -15.87 -18.16 6.82
C LEU A 398 -16.04 -18.14 5.29
N GLU A 399 -16.11 -19.31 4.65
CA GLU A 399 -16.23 -19.43 3.19
C GLU A 399 -17.61 -18.98 2.67
N LEU A 400 -18.63 -18.95 3.53
CA LEU A 400 -19.96 -18.44 3.18
C LEU A 400 -20.00 -16.91 3.10
N ILE A 401 -19.08 -16.21 3.77
CA ILE A 401 -19.09 -14.74 3.84
C ILE A 401 -18.84 -14.11 2.45
N ASP A 402 -18.13 -14.83 1.58
CA ASP A 402 -17.81 -14.39 0.22
C ASP A 402 -18.86 -14.79 -0.83
N LYS A 403 -19.91 -15.52 -0.42
CA LYS A 403 -20.97 -15.99 -1.32
C LYS A 403 -22.04 -14.92 -1.52
N THR A 404 -21.80 -14.03 -2.49
CA THR A 404 -22.55 -12.78 -2.68
C THR A 404 -24.07 -13.01 -2.75
N ASN A 405 -24.54 -13.92 -3.61
CA ASN A 405 -25.97 -14.15 -3.77
C ASN A 405 -26.60 -14.71 -2.50
N PHE A 406 -25.90 -15.64 -1.84
CA PHE A 406 -26.36 -16.17 -0.56
C PHE A 406 -26.40 -15.10 0.53
N ILE A 407 -25.39 -14.23 0.63
CA ILE A 407 -25.35 -13.15 1.63
C ILE A 407 -26.48 -12.14 1.41
N GLU A 408 -26.78 -11.77 0.17
CA GLU A 408 -27.92 -10.92 -0.14
C GLU A 408 -29.25 -11.58 0.26
N LEU A 409 -29.40 -12.88 -0.03
CA LEU A 409 -30.58 -13.65 0.36
C LEU A 409 -30.76 -13.67 1.87
N ILE A 410 -29.74 -14.01 2.65
CA ILE A 410 -29.89 -14.09 4.13
C ILE A 410 -30.13 -12.72 4.77
N LYS A 411 -29.53 -11.64 4.22
CA LYS A 411 -29.77 -10.28 4.70
C LYS A 411 -31.22 -9.86 4.45
N LYS A 412 -31.77 -10.25 3.31
CA LYS A 412 -33.17 -9.96 2.93
C LYS A 412 -34.17 -10.82 3.70
N GLU A 413 -33.89 -12.10 3.87
CA GLU A 413 -34.90 -13.09 4.28
C GLU A 413 -34.76 -13.61 5.72
N LEU A 414 -33.56 -13.61 6.32
CA LEU A 414 -33.30 -14.39 7.55
C LEU A 414 -33.06 -13.58 8.84
N SER A 415 -33.12 -12.24 8.83
CA SER A 415 -32.94 -11.40 10.02
C SER A 415 -31.78 -11.85 10.94
N ILE A 416 -30.65 -12.27 10.34
CA ILE A 416 -29.49 -12.76 11.08
C ILE A 416 -28.81 -11.57 11.77
N ARG A 417 -28.38 -11.78 13.02
CA ARG A 417 -27.67 -10.75 13.79
C ARG A 417 -26.31 -10.50 13.14
N ILE A 418 -26.15 -9.31 12.58
CA ILE A 418 -24.85 -8.79 12.16
C ILE A 418 -24.15 -8.24 13.41
N ILE A 419 -22.92 -8.68 13.63
CA ILE A 419 -22.03 -8.20 14.69
C ILE A 419 -20.96 -7.34 14.04
N ASP A 420 -20.86 -6.10 14.48
CA ASP A 420 -19.93 -5.11 13.96
C ASP A 420 -18.81 -4.79 14.97
N GLU A 421 -17.98 -3.83 14.60
CA GLU A 421 -16.81 -3.40 15.36
C GLU A 421 -17.20 -2.68 16.66
N HIS A 422 -18.37 -2.05 16.69
CA HIS A 422 -18.92 -1.44 17.90
C HIS A 422 -19.41 -2.49 18.90
N ASP A 423 -20.11 -3.51 18.41
CA ASP A 423 -20.51 -4.69 19.19
C ASP A 423 -19.28 -5.40 19.77
N PHE A 424 -18.21 -5.54 18.97
CA PHE A 424 -16.92 -6.07 19.41
C PHE A 424 -16.35 -5.26 20.58
N ALA A 425 -16.24 -3.95 20.44
CA ALA A 425 -15.62 -3.11 21.47
C ALA A 425 -16.44 -3.11 22.77
N PHE A 426 -17.77 -3.09 22.67
CA PHE A 426 -18.66 -3.26 23.82
C PHE A 426 -18.44 -4.62 24.51
N ALA A 427 -18.37 -5.70 23.72
CA ALA A 427 -18.13 -7.04 24.25
C ALA A 427 -16.77 -7.16 24.92
N LEU A 428 -15.73 -6.56 24.32
CA LEU A 428 -14.37 -6.56 24.83
C LEU A 428 -14.31 -5.89 26.20
N LYS A 429 -14.89 -4.69 26.34
CA LYS A 429 -14.98 -4.00 27.65
C LYS A 429 -15.67 -4.85 28.71
N LYS A 430 -16.79 -5.49 28.34
CA LYS A 430 -17.64 -6.22 29.29
C LYS A 430 -17.02 -7.54 29.76
N PHE A 431 -16.27 -8.23 28.91
CA PHE A 431 -15.76 -9.58 29.20
C PHE A 431 -14.25 -9.69 29.30
N ASN A 432 -13.50 -8.65 28.91
CA ASN A 432 -12.05 -8.54 29.07
C ASN A 432 -11.27 -9.74 28.50
N PHE A 433 -11.67 -10.20 27.31
CA PHE A 433 -11.14 -11.43 26.71
C PHE A 433 -9.82 -11.25 25.93
N ASN A 434 -9.40 -10.02 25.62
CA ASN A 434 -8.09 -9.74 25.00
C ASN A 434 -6.89 -10.21 25.83
N LYS A 435 -7.06 -10.35 27.16
CA LYS A 435 -6.03 -10.89 28.05
C LYS A 435 -5.56 -12.30 27.67
N ASN A 436 -6.41 -13.05 26.96
CA ASN A 436 -6.12 -14.42 26.54
C ASN A 436 -5.74 -14.51 25.05
N TYR A 437 -5.54 -13.39 24.36
CA TYR A 437 -5.14 -13.41 22.96
C TYR A 437 -3.73 -13.98 22.80
N ASN A 438 -3.58 -14.85 21.79
CA ASN A 438 -2.27 -15.27 21.31
C ASN A 438 -1.64 -14.18 20.41
N SER A 439 -0.36 -14.34 20.02
CA SER A 439 0.35 -13.34 19.21
C SER A 439 -0.38 -12.97 17.91
N GLN A 440 -0.95 -13.94 17.20
CA GLN A 440 -1.69 -13.71 15.95
C GLN A 440 -2.98 -12.91 16.20
N GLN A 441 -3.73 -13.24 17.25
CA GLN A 441 -4.94 -12.49 17.63
C GLN A 441 -4.64 -11.06 18.06
N ILE A 442 -3.47 -10.82 18.67
CA ILE A 442 -3.04 -9.45 19.02
C ILE A 442 -2.79 -8.65 17.73
N GLU A 443 -2.11 -9.22 16.73
CA GLU A 443 -1.92 -8.54 15.44
C GLU A 443 -3.27 -8.23 14.76
N ILE A 444 -4.17 -9.21 14.70
CA ILE A 444 -5.53 -9.04 14.14
C ILE A 444 -6.33 -7.97 14.92
N PHE A 445 -6.17 -7.90 16.24
CA PHE A 445 -6.82 -6.89 17.07
C PHE A 445 -6.40 -5.48 16.69
N TYR A 446 -5.10 -5.24 16.52
CA TYR A 446 -4.61 -3.92 16.11
C TYR A 446 -4.89 -3.61 14.64
N GLU A 447 -4.95 -4.62 13.77
CA GLU A 447 -5.42 -4.44 12.40
C GLU A 447 -6.88 -3.95 12.38
N LEU A 448 -7.76 -4.55 13.19
CA LEU A 448 -9.14 -4.09 13.34
C LEU A 448 -9.22 -2.64 13.84
N LEU A 449 -8.39 -2.27 14.83
CA LEU A 449 -8.33 -0.90 15.35
C LEU A 449 -7.78 0.08 14.31
N ALA A 450 -6.80 -0.32 13.49
CA ALA A 450 -6.27 0.53 12.43
C ALA A 450 -7.29 0.77 11.32
N GLN A 451 -8.15 -0.22 11.02
CA GLN A 451 -9.28 -0.08 10.11
C GLN A 451 -10.43 0.76 10.69
N ASN A 452 -10.53 0.83 12.03
CA ASN A 452 -11.62 1.51 12.75
C ASN A 452 -11.08 2.37 13.92
N PRO A 453 -10.30 3.45 13.64
CA PRO A 453 -9.64 4.26 14.68
C PRO A 453 -10.61 4.90 15.66
N GLU A 454 -11.86 5.16 15.25
CA GLU A 454 -12.91 5.74 16.07
C GLU A 454 -13.20 4.96 17.36
N LEU A 455 -12.85 3.67 17.40
CA LEU A 455 -12.92 2.84 18.58
C LEU A 455 -11.96 3.29 19.68
N VAL A 456 -10.82 3.91 19.37
CA VAL A 456 -9.81 4.32 20.37
C VAL A 456 -9.58 5.82 20.47
N LEU A 457 -10.14 6.62 19.54
CA LEU A 457 -9.99 8.07 19.56
C LEU A 457 -10.67 8.74 20.79
N PRO A 458 -10.01 9.71 21.46
CA PRO A 458 -10.54 10.41 22.64
C PRO A 458 -11.87 11.12 22.41
N ASN A 459 -12.07 11.66 21.21
CA ASN A 459 -13.28 12.43 20.87
C ASN A 459 -14.56 11.61 21.04
N ASN A 460 -14.46 10.28 21.07
CA ASN A 460 -15.57 9.34 21.25
C ASN A 460 -15.68 8.77 22.67
N LYS A 461 -14.95 9.30 23.67
CA LYS A 461 -14.90 8.76 25.06
C LYS A 461 -16.25 8.47 25.72
N ASN A 462 -17.30 9.22 25.34
CA ASN A 462 -18.66 9.04 25.87
C ASN A 462 -19.50 7.98 25.12
N LYS A 463 -18.96 7.31 24.10
CA LYS A 463 -19.66 6.28 23.33
C LYS A 463 -19.44 4.91 23.96
N PHE A 464 -20.50 4.08 23.96
CA PHE A 464 -20.47 2.74 24.57
C PHE A 464 -19.41 1.80 23.96
N TYR A 465 -19.01 2.06 22.71
CA TYR A 465 -18.03 1.28 21.96
C TYR A 465 -16.60 1.83 22.06
N ASN A 466 -16.36 3.00 22.64
CA ASN A 466 -15.03 3.61 22.62
C ASN A 466 -14.13 3.00 23.68
N LEU A 467 -12.97 2.45 23.33
CA LEU A 467 -12.01 1.76 24.17
C LEU A 467 -11.00 2.68 24.87
N SER A 468 -11.06 4.02 24.75
CA SER A 468 -10.03 4.90 25.34
C SER A 468 -9.91 4.80 26.87
N ASP A 469 -11.00 4.43 27.55
CA ASP A 469 -11.09 4.15 28.99
C ASP A 469 -10.77 2.69 29.38
N TYR A 470 -10.31 1.88 28.42
CA TYR A 470 -10.05 0.46 28.60
C TYR A 470 -8.56 0.10 28.32
N PRO A 471 -7.95 -0.89 29.00
CA PRO A 471 -6.56 -1.28 28.72
C PRO A 471 -6.39 -1.98 27.36
N TRP A 472 -6.14 -1.21 26.30
CA TRP A 472 -6.01 -1.70 24.93
C TRP A 472 -4.60 -1.54 24.34
N LEU A 473 -3.63 -0.91 25.02
CA LEU A 473 -2.24 -0.81 24.55
C LEU A 473 -1.39 -1.99 25.01
N TYR A 474 -0.72 -2.69 24.09
CA TYR A 474 0.08 -3.87 24.36
C TYR A 474 1.57 -3.53 24.27
N THR A 475 2.24 -3.59 25.42
CA THR A 475 3.63 -3.13 25.57
C THR A 475 4.65 -4.26 25.42
N SER A 476 5.94 -3.91 25.30
CA SER A 476 7.05 -4.85 25.10
C SER A 476 7.23 -5.81 26.28
N ASP A 477 6.79 -5.43 27.49
CA ASP A 477 6.71 -6.30 28.67
C ASP A 477 5.50 -7.26 28.67
N LYS A 478 4.79 -7.36 27.54
CA LYS A 478 3.65 -8.26 27.30
C LYS A 478 2.42 -7.98 28.19
N LYS A 479 2.20 -6.72 28.56
CA LYS A 479 1.04 -6.29 29.36
C LYS A 479 0.13 -5.35 28.58
N TRP A 480 -1.14 -5.34 28.97
CA TRP A 480 -2.14 -4.39 28.48
C TRP A 480 -2.19 -3.17 29.38
N LYS A 481 -2.05 -1.97 28.82
CA LYS A 481 -2.08 -0.68 29.51
C LYS A 481 -3.21 0.20 28.99
N LEU A 482 -3.69 1.07 29.88
CA LEU A 482 -4.61 2.15 29.54
C LEU A 482 -3.83 3.25 28.81
N TRP A 483 -4.44 3.84 27.79
CA TRP A 483 -3.92 5.03 27.15
C TRP A 483 -4.50 6.28 27.81
N ASP A 484 -3.64 7.26 28.09
CA ASP A 484 -4.00 8.53 28.73
C ASP A 484 -3.23 9.67 28.04
N GLU A 485 -3.95 10.66 27.49
CA GLU A 485 -3.36 11.80 26.80
C GLU A 485 -2.46 12.65 27.69
N GLU A 486 -2.73 12.70 29.00
CA GLU A 486 -1.98 13.56 29.93
C GLU A 486 -0.83 12.83 30.65
N ILE A 487 -0.84 11.48 30.66
CA ILE A 487 -0.02 10.67 31.58
C ILE A 487 0.75 9.53 30.88
N SER A 488 0.41 9.16 29.65
CA SER A 488 0.97 7.96 29.01
C SER A 488 2.40 8.17 28.48
N ASN A 489 3.41 7.77 29.27
CA ASN A 489 4.80 7.59 28.85
C ASN A 489 5.00 6.38 27.92
N VAL A 490 4.09 6.14 26.97
CA VAL A 490 4.18 5.02 26.01
C VAL A 490 4.65 5.56 24.67
N PHE A 491 5.69 4.94 24.13
CA PHE A 491 6.39 5.28 22.89
C PHE A 491 6.31 4.11 21.92
N LEU A 492 6.48 4.39 20.63
CA LEU A 492 6.56 3.33 19.62
C LEU A 492 7.73 2.38 19.92
N TYR A 493 8.93 2.92 20.12
CA TYR A 493 10.14 2.18 20.48
C TYR A 493 11.20 3.14 21.02
N GLY A 494 12.29 2.61 21.60
CA GLY A 494 13.49 3.36 22.00
C GLY A 494 13.52 3.84 23.47
N ALA A 495 12.41 3.75 24.21
CA ALA A 495 12.41 4.11 25.63
C ALA A 495 13.22 3.09 26.46
N PRO A 496 13.91 3.50 27.55
CA PRO A 496 14.72 2.59 28.37
C PRO A 496 13.94 1.48 29.07
N ASP A 497 12.67 1.73 29.42
CA ASP A 497 11.78 0.76 30.07
C ASP A 497 10.94 0.01 29.02
N PRO A 498 11.01 -1.33 28.92
CA PRO A 498 10.15 -2.11 28.02
C PRO A 498 8.65 -1.88 28.23
N ALA A 499 8.21 -1.54 29.45
CA ALA A 499 6.81 -1.23 29.74
C ALA A 499 6.37 0.12 29.14
N MET A 500 7.30 0.95 28.67
CA MET A 500 7.05 2.21 27.97
C MET A 500 7.08 2.05 26.44
N ASN A 501 7.44 0.88 25.90
CA ASN A 501 7.49 0.68 24.45
C ASN A 501 6.32 -0.20 23.99
N ILE A 502 5.69 0.16 22.87
CA ILE A 502 4.75 -0.73 22.17
C ILE A 502 5.45 -2.04 21.81
N ASN A 503 4.72 -3.15 21.84
CA ASN A 503 5.31 -4.45 21.50
C ASN A 503 5.87 -4.45 20.06
N PRO A 504 7.14 -4.87 19.83
CA PRO A 504 7.78 -4.77 18.52
C PRO A 504 7.08 -5.55 17.40
N VAL A 505 6.29 -6.58 17.75
CA VAL A 505 5.49 -7.34 16.78
C VAL A 505 4.52 -6.44 16.02
N LEU A 506 3.99 -5.40 16.68
CA LEU A 506 2.99 -4.49 16.11
C LEU A 506 3.57 -3.39 15.21
N ILE A 507 4.86 -3.09 15.38
CA ILE A 507 5.54 -2.00 14.68
C ILE A 507 5.88 -2.39 13.22
N LYS A 508 5.79 -3.68 12.89
CA LYS A 508 6.04 -4.18 11.54
C LYS A 508 4.96 -3.78 10.52
N ASN A 509 3.77 -3.41 10.98
CA ASN A 509 2.63 -3.08 10.11
C ASN A 509 2.42 -1.57 10.07
N GLU A 510 2.59 -0.97 8.89
CA GLU A 510 2.48 0.48 8.68
C GLU A 510 1.11 1.06 9.09
N ASN A 511 0.01 0.33 8.88
CA ASN A 511 -1.33 0.80 9.25
C ASN A 511 -1.48 0.93 10.77
N ILE A 512 -0.91 -0.03 11.52
CA ILE A 512 -0.91 -0.01 12.98
C ILE A 512 -0.03 1.14 13.50
N VAL A 513 1.13 1.36 12.87
CA VAL A 513 2.02 2.48 13.20
C VAL A 513 1.34 3.83 12.94
N ASN A 514 0.61 3.98 11.83
CA ASN A 514 -0.16 5.19 11.51
C ASN A 514 -1.28 5.44 12.53
N LEU A 515 -1.96 4.39 13.01
CA LEU A 515 -2.92 4.51 14.12
C LEU A 515 -2.24 5.09 15.36
N PHE A 516 -1.09 4.55 15.77
CA PHE A 516 -0.35 5.04 16.93
C PHE A 516 0.11 6.50 16.77
N TYR A 517 0.59 6.88 15.59
CA TYR A 517 0.93 8.28 15.29
C TYR A 517 -0.28 9.22 15.40
N SER A 518 -1.48 8.77 14.97
CA SER A 518 -2.70 9.58 15.08
C SER A 518 -3.12 9.83 16.54
N LEU A 519 -2.74 8.92 17.45
CA LEU A 519 -2.89 9.04 18.90
C LEU A 519 -1.68 9.70 19.58
N GLN A 520 -0.79 10.35 18.81
CA GLN A 520 0.43 11.01 19.27
C GLN A 520 1.47 10.10 19.94
N ILE A 521 1.36 8.77 19.79
CA ILE A 521 2.37 7.81 20.24
C ILE A 521 3.50 7.81 19.21
N LYS A 522 4.64 8.40 19.57
CA LYS A 522 5.81 8.61 18.68
C LYS A 522 6.99 7.74 19.12
N PRO A 523 8.02 7.54 18.28
CA PRO A 523 9.28 6.95 18.73
C PRO A 523 9.89 7.80 19.84
N TYR A 524 10.61 7.16 20.74
CA TYR A 524 11.37 7.85 21.76
C TYR A 524 12.45 8.71 21.10
N ASP A 525 12.42 10.01 21.40
CA ASP A 525 13.36 11.00 20.86
C ASP A 525 14.56 11.15 21.83
N ASP A 526 15.73 10.66 21.42
CA ASP A 526 16.98 10.66 22.19
C ASP A 526 17.39 12.07 22.67
N GLN A 527 17.07 13.13 21.91
CA GLN A 527 17.38 14.50 22.30
C GLN A 527 16.51 14.96 23.48
N LYS A 528 15.23 14.57 23.53
CA LYS A 528 14.37 14.88 24.68
C LYS A 528 14.72 14.05 25.91
N GLY A 529 15.17 12.80 25.71
CA GLY A 529 15.59 11.90 26.79
C GLY A 529 16.80 12.40 27.57
N ILE A 530 17.87 12.80 26.88
CA ILE A 530 19.11 13.28 27.51
C ILE A 530 18.87 14.61 28.24
N ASN A 531 18.23 15.58 27.59
CA ASN A 531 17.94 16.89 28.21
C ASN A 531 16.99 16.75 29.42
N HIS A 532 16.01 15.84 29.38
CA HIS A 532 15.17 15.53 30.54
C HIS A 532 15.97 14.88 31.68
N GLN A 533 16.91 13.97 31.38
CA GLN A 533 17.78 13.38 32.43
C GLN A 533 18.74 14.39 33.04
N LEU A 534 19.31 15.29 32.23
CA LEU A 534 20.19 16.36 32.68
C LEU A 534 19.46 17.31 33.64
N THR A 535 18.26 17.77 33.26
CA THR A 535 17.42 18.61 34.14
C THR A 535 17.04 17.88 35.44
N ILE A 536 16.69 16.58 35.39
CA ILE A 536 16.46 15.78 36.61
C ILE A 536 17.69 15.76 37.52
N TYR A 537 18.90 15.57 36.98
CA TYR A 537 20.12 15.55 37.80
C TYR A 537 20.42 16.90 38.43
N ILE A 538 20.16 18.00 37.74
CA ILE A 538 20.26 19.36 38.30
C ILE A 538 19.25 19.53 39.44
N TYR A 539 17.97 19.20 39.24
CA TYR A 539 16.94 19.29 40.29
C TYR A 539 17.26 18.43 41.51
N LYS A 540 17.88 17.26 41.31
CA LYS A 540 18.34 16.37 42.40
C LYS A 540 19.69 16.79 43.02
N LYS A 541 20.28 17.93 42.61
CA LYS A 541 21.60 18.40 43.02
C LYS A 541 22.73 17.38 42.81
N ALA A 542 22.59 16.51 41.81
CA ALA A 542 23.52 15.43 41.48
C ALA A 542 24.56 15.88 40.43
N TYR A 543 25.24 16.99 40.68
CA TYR A 543 26.04 17.73 39.69
C TYR A 543 27.20 16.95 39.06
N ARG A 544 27.79 15.99 39.77
CA ARG A 544 28.81 15.11 39.21
C ARG A 544 28.24 14.20 38.12
N LYS A 545 27.08 13.58 38.38
CA LYS A 545 26.36 12.75 37.40
C LYS A 545 25.85 13.58 36.23
N PHE A 546 25.42 14.81 36.49
CA PHE A 546 25.08 15.78 35.46
C PHE A 546 26.27 16.03 34.52
N TRP A 547 27.43 16.44 35.07
CA TRP A 547 28.61 16.75 34.27
C TRP A 547 29.19 15.52 33.56
N ASP A 548 29.14 14.33 34.18
CA ASP A 548 29.52 13.06 33.53
C ASP A 548 28.64 12.78 32.29
N LEU A 549 27.31 12.93 32.42
CA LEU A 549 26.37 12.72 31.32
C LEU A 549 26.46 13.82 30.25
N PHE A 550 26.62 15.07 30.67
CA PHE A 550 26.74 16.24 29.80
C PHE A 550 27.99 16.15 28.92
N LEU A 551 29.16 15.88 29.51
CA LEU A 551 30.42 15.74 28.77
C LEU A 551 30.42 14.53 27.81
N ALA A 552 29.69 13.47 28.14
CA ALA A 552 29.55 12.30 27.27
C ALA A 552 28.63 12.52 26.06
N ASN A 553 27.84 13.60 26.04
CA ASN A 553 26.79 13.83 25.05
C ASN A 553 26.77 15.26 24.49
N LEU A 554 27.91 15.94 24.40
CA LEU A 554 28.00 17.35 24.00
C LEU A 554 27.22 17.70 22.72
N ASP A 555 27.17 16.81 21.73
CA ASP A 555 26.49 17.04 20.44
C ASP A 555 24.96 16.87 20.51
N LYS A 556 24.43 16.33 21.61
CA LYS A 556 23.00 15.99 21.79
C LYS A 556 22.32 16.85 22.86
N VAL A 557 23.03 17.83 23.42
CA VAL A 557 22.55 18.68 24.51
C VAL A 557 21.98 19.99 23.98
N ASP A 558 20.85 20.39 24.54
CA ASP A 558 20.28 21.72 24.35
C ASP A 558 20.99 22.71 25.30
N TYR A 559 21.94 23.47 24.75
CA TYR A 559 22.70 24.46 25.52
C TYR A 559 21.85 25.64 25.99
N GLU A 560 20.85 26.07 25.22
CA GLU A 560 19.95 27.18 25.60
C GLU A 560 19.10 26.81 26.81
N LEU A 561 18.57 25.59 26.85
CA LEU A 561 17.84 25.07 28.01
C LEU A 561 18.66 25.17 29.30
N LEU A 562 19.94 24.78 29.24
CA LEU A 562 20.84 24.74 30.40
C LEU A 562 21.22 26.12 30.94
N GLN A 563 21.13 27.19 30.13
CA GLN A 563 21.40 28.56 30.57
C GLN A 563 20.47 29.01 31.70
N SER A 564 19.27 28.43 31.79
CA SER A 564 18.30 28.75 32.84
C SER A 564 18.59 28.10 34.20
N PHE A 565 19.54 27.16 34.26
CA PHE A 565 19.80 26.33 35.43
C PHE A 565 21.15 26.63 36.12
N GLU A 566 21.17 26.49 37.45
CA GLU A 566 22.40 26.55 38.26
C GLU A 566 23.26 25.30 38.02
N CYS A 567 24.12 25.34 36.99
CA CYS A 567 24.86 24.17 36.51
C CYS A 567 26.38 24.35 36.44
N ILE A 568 26.90 25.55 36.75
CA ILE A 568 28.34 25.85 36.73
C ILE A 568 28.82 26.31 38.12
N ALA A 569 29.92 25.73 38.62
CA ALA A 569 30.54 26.12 39.88
C ALA A 569 31.38 27.40 39.79
N ASN A 570 31.13 28.37 40.69
CA ASN A 570 31.95 29.57 40.89
C ASN A 570 33.20 29.28 41.74
N ILE A 571 34.14 30.24 41.85
CA ILE A 571 35.38 30.14 42.65
C ILE A 571 35.16 29.79 44.13
N ASN A 572 33.97 30.05 44.68
CA ASN A 572 33.58 29.69 46.06
C ASN A 572 32.96 28.28 46.16
N ASN A 573 32.85 27.54 45.05
CA ASN A 573 32.18 26.25 44.88
C ASN A 573 30.65 26.28 45.03
N GLU A 574 30.02 27.41 44.72
CA GLU A 574 28.57 27.56 44.62
C GLU A 574 28.13 27.34 43.17
N TRP A 575 26.98 26.70 42.96
CA TRP A 575 26.41 26.45 41.63
C TRP A 575 25.59 27.66 41.19
N CYS A 576 25.97 28.29 40.08
CA CYS A 576 25.35 29.49 39.55
C CYS A 576 24.86 29.26 38.12
N LYS A 577 23.99 30.14 37.64
CA LYS A 577 23.60 30.15 36.23
C LYS A 577 24.77 30.64 35.37
N PRO A 578 24.91 30.15 34.13
CA PRO A 578 26.01 30.57 33.26
C PRO A 578 26.11 32.09 33.05
N ASN A 579 24.97 32.76 32.88
CA ASN A 579 24.89 34.21 32.63
C ASN A 579 25.19 35.07 33.88
N GLU A 580 25.35 34.49 35.06
CA GLU A 580 25.76 35.17 36.30
C GLU A 580 27.27 35.06 36.56
N LEU A 581 27.98 34.32 35.71
CA LEU A 581 29.39 34.01 35.87
C LEU A 581 30.26 34.73 34.84
N TYR A 582 31.50 34.98 35.23
CA TYR A 582 32.54 35.53 34.37
C TYR A 582 33.59 34.47 34.04
N LEU A 583 34.06 34.45 32.79
CA LEU A 583 35.24 33.71 32.40
C LEU A 583 36.50 34.38 32.99
N PRO A 584 37.35 33.66 33.73
CA PRO A 584 38.63 34.19 34.22
C PRO A 584 39.50 34.75 33.09
N SER A 585 39.69 36.06 33.08
CA SER A 585 40.62 36.77 32.20
C SER A 585 41.33 37.87 32.97
N LYS A 586 42.56 38.21 32.56
CA LYS A 586 43.36 39.26 33.22
C LYS A 586 42.68 40.62 33.09
N GLU A 587 41.95 40.83 32.00
CA GLU A 587 41.24 42.06 31.68
C GLU A 587 40.03 42.25 32.61
N LEU A 588 39.20 41.22 32.81
CA LEU A 588 38.07 41.27 33.73
C LEU A 588 38.53 41.38 35.19
N GLU A 589 39.61 40.69 35.57
CA GLU A 589 40.23 40.81 36.90
C GLU A 589 40.78 42.23 37.15
N TYR A 590 41.35 42.87 36.12
CA TYR A 590 41.85 44.25 36.22
C TYR A 590 40.69 45.27 36.28
N TYR A 591 39.63 45.03 35.51
CA TYR A 591 38.45 45.91 35.47
C TYR A 591 37.63 45.84 36.76
N PHE A 592 37.39 44.64 37.30
CA PHE A 592 36.67 44.44 38.56
C PHE A 592 37.65 44.33 39.73
N SER A 593 37.90 45.44 40.42
CA SER A 593 38.84 45.53 41.56
C SER A 593 38.43 44.75 42.84
N TYR A 594 37.38 43.92 42.81
CA TYR A 594 36.89 43.09 43.93
C TYR A 594 36.44 41.69 43.47
N ASN A 595 36.37 40.74 44.41
CA ASN A 595 36.12 39.32 44.16
C ASN A 595 34.71 39.06 43.56
N LYS A 596 34.61 38.88 42.24
CA LYS A 596 33.38 38.57 41.50
C LYS A 596 33.21 37.06 41.26
N ASN A 597 32.03 36.66 40.81
CA ASN A 597 31.66 35.26 40.56
C ASN A 597 32.31 34.70 39.28
N PHE A 598 33.62 34.44 39.35
CA PHE A 598 34.35 33.78 38.29
C PHE A 598 34.11 32.26 38.28
N VAL A 599 34.19 31.64 37.11
CA VAL A 599 34.15 30.17 36.98
C VAL A 599 35.34 29.52 37.68
N ASN A 600 35.10 28.46 38.47
CA ASN A 600 36.16 27.72 39.15
C ASN A 600 36.85 26.71 38.23
N PHE A 601 37.75 27.18 37.37
CA PHE A 601 38.53 26.29 36.50
C PHE A 601 39.32 25.22 37.25
N LYS A 602 39.75 25.49 38.50
CA LYS A 602 40.49 24.52 39.32
C LYS A 602 39.64 23.31 39.66
N TRP A 603 38.35 23.50 39.93
CA TRP A 603 37.41 22.40 40.19
C TRP A 603 37.25 21.51 38.96
N TYR A 604 37.02 22.08 37.78
CA TYR A 604 36.86 21.31 36.53
C TYR A 604 38.13 20.56 36.14
N LYS A 605 39.29 21.23 36.21
CA LYS A 605 40.60 20.61 35.90
C LYS A 605 40.94 19.44 36.83
N ASN A 606 40.52 19.50 38.09
CA ASN A 606 40.77 18.43 39.07
C ASN A 606 39.81 17.23 38.90
N ASN A 607 38.59 17.46 38.43
CA ASN A 607 37.57 16.41 38.29
C ASN A 607 37.51 15.78 36.89
N TYR A 608 37.92 16.52 35.85
CA TYR A 608 37.79 16.13 34.45
C TYR A 608 39.08 16.45 33.68
N LYS A 609 39.57 15.50 32.89
CA LYS A 609 40.88 15.59 32.18
C LYS A 609 40.78 16.24 30.80
N LEU A 610 39.98 17.30 30.63
CA LEU A 610 39.87 18.01 29.34
C LEU A 610 40.84 19.21 29.27
N PRO A 611 41.35 19.56 28.07
CA PRO A 611 42.13 20.79 27.86
C PRO A 611 41.36 22.06 28.23
N LEU A 612 42.07 23.10 28.68
CA LEU A 612 41.46 24.37 29.08
C LEU A 612 40.67 25.02 27.92
N SER A 613 41.15 24.90 26.68
CA SER A 613 40.48 25.40 25.49
C SER A 613 39.10 24.77 25.26
N GLN A 614 38.93 23.48 25.59
CA GLN A 614 37.64 22.80 25.46
C GLN A 614 36.64 23.27 26.52
N PHE A 615 37.08 23.50 27.76
CA PHE A 615 36.21 24.08 28.79
C PHE A 615 35.79 25.50 28.45
N ILE A 616 36.72 26.32 27.95
CA ILE A 616 36.40 27.67 27.48
C ILE A 616 35.32 27.61 26.39
N SER A 617 35.48 26.76 25.36
CA SER A 617 34.47 26.58 24.31
C SER A 617 33.10 26.11 24.86
N ILE A 618 33.09 25.21 25.84
CA ILE A 618 31.84 24.75 26.47
C ILE A 618 31.16 25.88 27.25
N PHE A 619 31.91 26.66 28.02
CA PHE A 619 31.37 27.78 28.79
C PHE A 619 30.88 28.93 27.89
N GLU A 620 31.53 29.12 26.74
CA GLU A 620 31.06 30.04 25.70
C GLU A 620 29.72 29.60 25.12
N LYS A 621 29.56 28.31 24.78
CA LYS A 621 28.26 27.76 24.32
C LYS A 621 27.16 27.85 25.38
N LEU A 622 27.53 27.80 26.66
CA LEU A 622 26.63 28.01 27.79
C LEU A 622 26.40 29.50 28.10
N ASN A 623 26.94 30.43 27.32
CA ASN A 623 26.75 31.88 27.50
C ASN A 623 27.29 32.43 28.83
N VAL A 624 28.47 31.95 29.26
CA VAL A 624 29.24 32.57 30.37
C VAL A 624 29.90 33.85 29.88
N ASN A 625 29.85 34.92 30.68
CA ASN A 625 30.25 36.27 30.24
C ASN A 625 31.77 36.41 30.05
N LYS A 626 32.17 36.92 28.88
CA LYS A 626 33.56 37.35 28.56
C LYS A 626 33.82 38.84 28.78
N PHE A 627 32.76 39.63 28.76
CA PHE A 627 32.78 41.08 28.89
C PHE A 627 31.83 41.48 30.03
N PRO A 628 31.93 42.71 30.56
CA PRO A 628 31.00 43.20 31.57
C PRO A 628 29.53 43.04 31.15
N ILE A 629 28.69 42.62 32.10
CA ILE A 629 27.25 42.41 31.86
C ILE A 629 26.57 43.74 31.50
N LYS A 630 25.67 43.70 30.51
CA LYS A 630 24.79 44.82 30.14
C LYS A 630 23.71 45.00 31.21
N ILE A 631 23.69 46.15 31.88
CA ILE A 631 22.67 46.52 32.86
C ILE A 631 21.61 47.34 32.13
N LYS A 632 20.40 46.78 32.01
CA LYS A 632 19.26 47.50 31.40
C LYS A 632 18.97 48.76 32.21
N ILE A 633 18.85 49.88 31.50
CA ILE A 633 18.47 51.17 32.09
C ILE A 633 17.04 51.48 31.65
N GLU A 634 16.23 51.97 32.58
CA GLU A 634 14.97 52.63 32.23
C GLU A 634 15.31 53.99 31.62
N ASN A 635 15.67 54.00 30.34
CA ASN A 635 15.97 55.25 29.66
C ASN A 635 14.68 55.93 29.20
N HIS A 636 14.54 57.21 29.50
CA HIS A 636 13.44 58.04 29.03
C HIS A 636 13.94 58.88 27.86
N LEU A 637 13.95 58.31 26.64
CA LEU A 637 14.01 59.15 25.43
C LEU A 637 12.89 60.19 25.55
N ASN A 638 13.24 61.48 25.46
CA ASN A 638 12.23 62.54 25.44
C ASN A 638 11.43 62.47 24.13
N GLU A 639 10.23 63.05 24.11
CA GLU A 639 9.35 62.97 22.92
C GLU A 639 9.98 63.60 21.68
N ASP A 640 10.80 64.64 21.83
CA ASP A 640 11.51 65.27 20.71
C ASP A 640 12.49 64.29 20.03
N ASP A 641 13.23 63.51 20.81
CA ASP A 641 14.20 62.53 20.30
C ASP A 641 13.50 61.30 19.73
N LYS A 642 12.38 60.86 20.33
CA LYS A 642 11.51 59.82 19.74
C LYS A 642 10.99 60.25 18.37
N THR A 643 10.47 61.48 18.24
CA THR A 643 9.97 62.01 16.96
C THR A 643 11.07 62.12 15.89
N LYS A 644 12.30 62.49 16.27
CA LYS A 644 13.44 62.46 15.34
C LYS A 644 13.75 61.04 14.85
N LEU A 645 13.79 60.06 15.76
CA LEU A 645 14.07 58.66 15.42
C LEU A 645 12.97 58.04 14.55
N ARG A 646 11.72 58.48 14.68
CA ARG A 646 10.60 58.05 13.82
C ARG A 646 10.62 58.65 12.41
N GLY A 647 11.43 59.66 12.12
CA GLY A 647 11.66 60.18 10.76
C GLY A 647 10.39 60.65 10.02
N HIS A 648 9.67 61.64 10.55
CA HIS A 648 8.43 62.20 9.96
C HIS A 648 7.26 61.21 9.74
N SER A 649 7.33 60.00 10.30
CA SER A 649 6.28 58.99 10.16
C SER A 649 5.10 59.11 11.15
N ASP A 650 5.06 60.21 11.94
CA ASP A 650 4.09 60.53 13.00
C ASP A 650 2.65 60.85 12.51
N ILE A 651 2.12 60.08 11.56
CA ILE A 651 0.72 60.25 11.11
C ILE A 651 -0.23 59.27 11.83
N LYS A 652 0.27 58.29 12.60
CA LYS A 652 -0.56 57.21 13.17
C LYS A 652 -0.39 57.04 14.69
N PRO A 653 -1.46 56.69 15.42
CA PRO A 653 -1.39 56.48 16.87
C PRO A 653 -0.57 55.23 17.21
N ILE A 654 0.37 55.41 18.14
CA ILE A 654 1.22 54.35 18.70
C ILE A 654 0.44 53.64 19.80
N VAL A 655 0.41 52.32 19.75
CA VAL A 655 -0.34 51.45 20.67
C VAL A 655 0.58 50.79 21.68
N GLU A 656 1.83 50.56 21.28
CA GLU A 656 2.87 49.94 22.12
C GLU A 656 4.21 50.58 21.79
N GLU A 657 5.01 50.88 22.81
CA GLU A 657 6.38 51.34 22.65
C GLU A 657 7.29 50.65 23.69
N ASN A 658 8.50 50.30 23.26
CA ASN A 658 9.54 49.72 24.11
C ASN A 658 10.90 50.33 23.78
N ILE A 659 11.69 50.63 24.82
CA ILE A 659 13.06 51.12 24.73
C ILE A 659 13.95 50.09 25.42
N ASP A 660 14.84 49.49 24.65
CA ASP A 660 15.88 48.59 25.15
C ASP A 660 17.22 49.32 25.09
N ASP A 661 17.62 49.90 26.23
CA ASP A 661 18.89 50.57 26.42
C ASP A 661 19.59 50.04 27.68
N TRP A 662 20.91 50.18 27.75
CA TRP A 662 21.76 49.62 28.78
C TRP A 662 23.04 50.42 29.00
N THR A 663 23.60 50.24 30.18
CA THR A 663 25.01 50.51 30.48
C THR A 663 25.75 49.19 30.72
N ILE A 664 27.02 49.25 31.08
CA ILE A 664 27.79 48.08 31.50
C ILE A 664 28.09 48.12 33.00
N GLU A 665 28.14 46.96 33.63
CA GLU A 665 28.47 46.84 35.05
C GLU A 665 29.83 47.47 35.39
N GLY A 666 29.87 48.29 36.45
CA GLY A 666 31.12 48.81 37.05
C GLY A 666 31.80 49.96 36.30
N ILE A 667 31.22 50.48 35.19
CA ILE A 667 31.88 51.52 34.39
C ILE A 667 32.10 52.83 35.15
N ASP A 668 31.12 53.28 35.92
CA ASP A 668 31.22 54.53 36.67
C ASP A 668 32.30 54.46 37.75
N ASP A 669 32.39 53.32 38.45
CA ASP A 669 33.43 53.07 39.46
C ASP A 669 34.83 53.01 38.81
N PHE A 670 34.94 52.42 37.62
CA PHE A 670 36.20 52.35 36.88
C PHE A 670 36.66 53.75 36.45
N LEU A 671 35.75 54.57 35.91
CA LEU A 671 36.03 55.93 35.45
C LEU A 671 36.33 56.91 36.60
N ALA A 672 35.76 56.71 37.79
CA ALA A 672 35.97 57.60 38.95
C ALA A 672 37.44 57.72 39.37
N ASN A 673 38.26 56.70 39.09
CA ASN A 673 39.69 56.65 39.44
C ASN A 673 40.56 56.44 38.19
N ILE A 674 40.25 57.13 37.09
CA ILE A 674 40.99 57.02 35.83
C ILE A 674 42.38 57.65 35.94
N ASN A 675 43.38 56.95 35.40
CA ASN A 675 44.76 57.44 35.23
C ASN A 675 45.24 57.02 33.84
N LEU A 676 46.46 57.42 33.42
CA LEU A 676 46.96 57.11 32.08
C LEU A 676 46.98 55.60 31.78
N GLU A 677 47.36 54.78 32.76
CA GLU A 677 47.42 53.31 32.61
C GLU A 677 46.03 52.70 32.42
N LYS A 678 45.07 53.06 33.29
CA LYS A 678 43.68 52.60 33.21
C LYS A 678 42.95 53.12 31.98
N SER A 679 43.24 54.36 31.57
CA SER A 679 42.73 54.95 30.34
C SER A 679 43.22 54.16 29.12
N ASN A 680 44.52 53.83 29.08
CA ASN A 680 45.10 53.02 28.01
C ASN A 680 44.52 51.60 27.99
N PHE A 681 44.39 50.97 29.16
CA PHE A 681 43.72 49.67 29.29
C PHE A 681 42.28 49.73 28.75
N LEU A 682 41.48 50.69 29.20
CA LEU A 682 40.09 50.82 28.80
C LEU A 682 39.96 51.03 27.29
N LEU A 683 40.80 51.88 26.70
CA LEU A 683 40.81 52.13 25.26
C LEU A 683 41.05 50.85 24.45
N HIS A 684 42.07 50.06 24.81
CA HIS A 684 42.36 48.81 24.10
C HIS A 684 41.30 47.74 24.34
N TRP A 685 40.68 47.74 25.51
CA TRP A 685 39.71 46.72 25.87
C TRP A 685 38.34 46.95 25.24
N ILE A 686 37.85 48.19 25.18
CA ILE A 686 36.57 48.50 24.50
C ILE A 686 36.62 48.16 23.00
N LEU A 687 37.79 48.24 22.36
CA LEU A 687 37.96 47.84 20.96
C LEU A 687 37.79 46.34 20.73
N GLN A 688 37.73 45.54 21.80
CA GLN A 688 37.45 44.10 21.73
C GLN A 688 35.98 43.77 22.02
N PHE A 689 35.16 44.75 22.42
CA PHE A 689 33.76 44.52 22.74
C PHE A 689 32.98 44.26 21.45
N PRO A 690 31.97 43.37 21.47
CA PRO A 690 31.08 43.17 20.33
C PRO A 690 30.33 44.46 19.99
N ASP A 691 30.02 44.66 18.70
CA ASP A 691 29.36 45.88 18.20
C ASP A 691 28.02 46.18 18.91
N ASP A 692 27.31 45.12 19.34
CA ASP A 692 26.02 45.22 20.02
C ASP A 692 26.09 45.90 21.40
N TYR A 693 27.28 46.22 21.92
CA TYR A 693 27.43 47.02 23.14
C TYR A 693 27.12 48.50 22.91
N TRP A 694 27.30 49.00 21.69
CA TRP A 694 27.28 50.42 21.39
C TRP A 694 25.89 50.95 20.99
N TRP A 695 24.96 50.08 20.62
CA TRP A 695 23.69 50.45 20.00
C TRP A 695 22.48 50.05 20.84
N ALA A 696 21.65 50.99 21.26
CA ALA A 696 20.34 50.75 21.88
C ALA A 696 19.20 50.76 20.84
N LYS A 697 18.05 50.22 21.22
CA LYS A 697 16.91 50.03 20.31
C LYS A 697 15.64 50.68 20.83
N TYR A 698 14.97 51.42 19.95
CA TYR A 698 13.62 51.95 20.16
C TYR A 698 12.66 51.26 19.19
N SER A 699 11.62 50.61 19.70
CA SER A 699 10.60 49.93 18.89
C SER A 699 9.21 50.46 19.23
N TRP A 700 8.37 50.66 18.21
CA TRP A 700 6.98 51.10 18.38
C TRP A 700 6.04 50.39 17.41
N ALA A 701 4.84 50.11 17.88
CA ALA A 701 3.78 49.47 17.11
C ALA A 701 2.60 50.41 16.92
N SER A 702 2.08 50.42 15.71
CA SER A 702 0.73 50.92 15.39
C SER A 702 -0.19 49.73 15.12
N TYR A 703 -1.50 49.94 14.99
CA TYR A 703 -2.46 48.88 14.66
C TYR A 703 -2.20 48.09 13.36
N ILE A 704 -1.18 48.45 12.57
CA ILE A 704 -0.97 47.94 11.21
C ILE A 704 0.49 47.57 10.91
N ARG A 705 1.46 48.01 11.75
CA ARG A 705 2.90 47.71 11.56
C ARG A 705 3.70 47.95 12.84
N ASN A 706 4.80 47.23 12.96
CA ASN A 706 5.86 47.43 13.97
C ASN A 706 7.07 48.03 13.26
N ASP A 707 7.56 49.15 13.78
CA ASP A 707 8.76 49.84 13.29
C ASP A 707 9.82 49.87 14.41
N GLU A 708 11.08 49.99 14.03
CA GLU A 708 12.20 50.10 14.97
C GLU A 708 13.26 51.10 14.47
N ALA A 709 13.93 51.76 15.41
CA ALA A 709 15.07 52.62 15.19
C ALA A 709 16.19 52.27 16.19
N VAL A 710 17.43 52.36 15.72
CA VAL A 710 18.62 52.11 16.53
C VAL A 710 19.28 53.45 16.83
N PHE A 711 19.79 53.62 18.06
CA PHE A 711 20.49 54.82 18.50
C PHE A 711 21.67 54.45 19.40
N HIS A 712 22.56 55.40 19.71
CA HIS A 712 23.71 55.12 20.58
C HIS A 712 23.28 54.85 22.02
N SER A 713 23.73 53.71 22.56
CA SER A 713 23.42 53.24 23.92
C SER A 713 23.93 54.18 25.01
N THR A 714 23.41 54.03 26.23
CA THR A 714 23.85 54.83 27.38
C THR A 714 25.35 54.63 27.67
N ILE A 715 25.90 53.43 27.54
CA ILE A 715 27.36 53.21 27.70
C ILE A 715 28.17 54.01 26.66
N TRP A 716 27.73 54.02 25.41
CA TRP A 716 28.38 54.82 24.37
C TRP A 716 28.35 56.31 24.75
N GLN A 717 27.21 56.82 25.21
CA GLN A 717 27.05 58.21 25.62
C GLN A 717 27.95 58.56 26.83
N ILE A 718 28.06 57.66 27.81
CA ILE A 718 28.96 57.82 28.97
C ILE A 718 30.40 57.97 28.50
N LEU A 719 30.89 57.07 27.64
CA LEU A 719 32.25 57.11 27.13
C LEU A 719 32.48 58.30 26.19
N TYR A 720 31.45 58.72 25.45
CA TYR A 720 31.57 59.86 24.54
C TYR A 720 31.67 61.19 25.28
N THR A 721 30.90 61.36 26.37
CA THR A 721 30.71 62.64 27.05
C THR A 721 31.55 62.82 28.32
N LYS A 722 31.87 61.76 29.06
CA LYS A 722 32.69 61.87 30.28
C LYS A 722 34.19 61.95 29.93
N PRO A 723 34.99 62.74 30.64
CA PRO A 723 36.44 62.75 30.44
C PRO A 723 37.11 61.45 30.89
N TRP A 724 37.79 60.76 30.00
CA TRP A 724 38.56 59.54 30.33
C TRP A 724 39.79 59.31 29.45
N ILE A 725 40.01 60.10 28.40
CA ILE A 725 41.17 60.03 27.49
C ILE A 725 42.10 61.24 27.74
N TYR A 726 43.41 61.04 27.61
CA TYR A 726 44.40 62.12 27.69
C TYR A 726 44.76 62.66 26.31
N ASP A 727 44.82 63.98 26.17
CA ASP A 727 45.40 64.63 25.00
C ASP A 727 46.94 64.75 25.08
N ALA A 728 47.55 65.25 24.02
CA ALA A 728 49.00 65.47 23.91
C ALA A 728 49.56 66.46 24.95
N ASP A 729 48.70 67.24 25.60
CA ASP A 729 49.04 68.26 26.61
C ASP A 729 48.77 67.75 28.05
N ASP A 730 48.57 66.43 28.24
CA ASP A 730 48.26 65.75 29.50
C ASP A 730 46.91 66.13 30.15
N ASN A 731 45.99 66.73 29.40
CA ASN A 731 44.65 67.02 29.90
C ASN A 731 43.73 65.82 29.74
N LEU A 732 42.97 65.51 30.79
CA LEU A 732 41.89 64.51 30.73
C LEU A 732 40.66 65.13 30.05
N ILE A 733 40.29 64.59 28.90
CA ILE A 733 39.23 65.10 28.04
C ILE A 733 38.19 64.03 27.69
N ALA A 734 36.99 64.50 27.33
CA ALA A 734 35.92 63.69 26.77
C ALA A 734 36.15 63.47 25.28
N ILE A 735 35.65 62.35 24.74
CA ILE A 735 35.75 62.04 23.30
C ILE A 735 35.05 63.09 22.45
N SER A 736 33.94 63.66 22.92
CA SER A 736 33.22 64.75 22.23
C SER A 736 34.09 65.98 21.93
N ASN A 737 35.20 66.17 22.68
CA ASN A 737 36.13 67.28 22.54
C ASN A 737 37.48 66.83 21.95
N LEU A 738 37.63 65.55 21.59
CA LEU A 738 38.88 64.98 21.11
C LEU A 738 39.15 65.40 19.67
N ASN A 739 40.29 66.02 19.46
CA ASN A 739 40.91 66.08 18.13
C ASN A 739 41.88 64.91 18.02
N ILE A 740 41.63 63.96 17.12
CA ILE A 740 42.43 62.74 16.93
C ILE A 740 43.92 63.07 16.71
N SER A 741 44.23 64.17 16.02
CA SER A 741 45.62 64.62 15.80
C SER A 741 46.37 65.00 17.07
N LYS A 742 45.64 65.23 18.17
CA LYS A 742 46.16 65.55 19.51
C LYS A 742 46.00 64.40 20.50
N LEU A 743 45.65 63.18 20.06
CA LEU A 743 45.62 62.02 20.96
C LEU A 743 47.04 61.72 21.49
N LYS A 744 47.16 61.48 22.79
CA LYS A 744 48.46 61.22 23.43
C LYS A 744 49.17 60.01 22.80
N LEU A 745 50.47 60.14 22.52
CA LEU A 745 51.25 59.12 21.82
C LEU A 745 51.38 57.79 22.59
N ASP A 746 51.20 57.82 23.91
CA ASP A 746 51.35 56.65 24.79
C ASP A 746 50.28 55.57 24.59
N TYR A 747 49.16 55.89 23.92
CA TYR A 747 48.11 54.92 23.62
C TYR A 747 48.50 53.87 22.56
N ARG A 748 49.46 54.18 21.67
CA ARG A 748 50.05 53.25 20.67
C ARG A 748 49.02 52.40 19.88
N LEU A 749 47.99 53.02 19.32
CA LEU A 749 47.00 52.33 18.48
C LEU A 749 47.58 51.96 17.10
N SER A 750 47.28 50.76 16.62
CA SER A 750 47.49 50.37 15.21
C SER A 750 46.52 51.11 14.28
N ALA A 751 46.79 51.09 12.96
CA ALA A 751 45.91 51.73 11.97
C ALA A 751 44.48 51.15 12.00
N SER A 752 44.34 49.83 12.21
CA SER A 752 43.05 49.17 12.34
C SER A 752 42.32 49.52 13.64
N GLU A 753 43.03 49.59 14.76
CA GLU A 753 42.45 49.97 16.06
C GLU A 753 42.02 51.43 16.06
N LEU A 754 42.82 52.32 15.45
CA LEU A 754 42.47 53.72 15.28
C LEU A 754 41.22 53.88 14.41
N GLN A 755 41.14 53.15 13.29
CA GLN A 755 39.96 53.18 12.43
C GLN A 755 38.72 52.63 13.14
N HIS A 756 38.85 51.55 13.92
CA HIS A 756 37.75 51.00 14.70
C HIS A 756 37.30 51.98 15.80
N PHE A 757 38.24 52.62 16.50
CA PHE A 757 37.95 53.66 17.48
C PHE A 757 37.21 54.86 16.86
N ILE A 758 37.65 55.32 15.68
CA ILE A 758 36.97 56.38 14.90
C ILE A 758 35.53 55.96 14.56
N ASN A 759 35.35 54.72 14.11
CA ASN A 759 34.04 54.20 13.71
C ASN A 759 33.09 54.02 14.89
N ILE A 760 33.59 53.57 16.06
CA ILE A 760 32.75 53.41 17.26
C ILE A 760 32.18 54.75 17.67
N PHE A 761 33.00 55.82 17.73
CA PHE A 761 32.60 57.12 18.26
C PHE A 761 32.21 58.16 17.20
N ASP A 762 32.01 57.75 15.95
CA ASP A 762 31.62 58.61 14.82
C ASP A 762 32.45 59.90 14.71
N LEU A 763 33.77 59.81 14.91
CA LEU A 763 34.64 60.99 14.93
C LEU A 763 34.84 61.57 13.52
N GLU A 764 34.60 62.87 13.35
CA GLU A 764 34.87 63.56 12.08
C GLU A 764 36.38 63.68 11.82
N VAL A 765 36.89 62.91 10.85
CA VAL A 765 38.29 62.94 10.45
C VAL A 765 38.44 63.71 9.14
N LYS A 766 39.11 64.86 9.19
CA LYS A 766 39.29 65.74 8.01
C LYS A 766 40.36 65.28 7.01
N ASP A 767 41.14 64.24 7.34
CA ASP A 767 42.19 63.69 6.48
C ASP A 767 41.92 62.19 6.20
N ASN A 768 42.15 61.73 4.97
CA ASN A 768 42.00 60.32 4.58
C ASN A 768 43.14 59.48 5.18
N PHE A 769 42.89 58.76 6.28
CA PHE A 769 43.88 57.88 6.90
C PHE A 769 43.77 56.46 6.35
N SER A 770 44.72 56.10 5.48
CA SER A 770 45.09 54.70 5.19
C SER A 770 46.52 54.40 5.69
N LEU A 771 47.01 55.20 6.64
CA LEU A 771 48.39 55.19 7.12
C LEU A 771 48.40 55.15 8.64
N SER A 772 49.22 54.27 9.21
CA SER A 772 49.61 54.28 10.62
C SER A 772 50.34 55.59 10.96
N LEU A 773 50.37 55.93 12.25
CA LEU A 773 51.02 57.17 12.74
C LEU A 773 52.50 57.25 12.36
N ASP A 774 53.17 56.11 12.22
CA ASP A 774 54.58 56.00 11.79
C ASP A 774 54.75 56.14 10.27
N GLU A 775 53.79 55.69 9.47
CA GLU A 775 53.79 55.89 8.01
C GLU A 775 53.53 57.35 7.63
N LEU A 776 52.72 58.07 8.42
CA LEU A 776 52.50 59.51 8.27
C LEU A 776 53.79 60.31 8.53
N LYS A 777 54.62 59.86 9.48
CA LYS A 777 55.96 60.42 9.72
C LYS A 777 56.90 60.14 8.54
N LEU A 778 56.93 58.92 8.02
CA LEU A 778 57.75 58.56 6.85
C LEU A 778 57.41 59.38 5.60
N ILE A 779 56.12 59.63 5.37
CA ILE A 779 55.66 60.45 4.24
C ILE A 779 56.00 61.93 4.45
N ASN A 780 55.88 62.46 5.67
CA ASN A 780 56.32 63.83 5.98
C ASN A 780 57.86 63.97 5.89
N MET A 781 58.62 62.92 6.20
CA MET A 781 60.08 62.85 6.00
C MET A 781 60.45 62.78 4.51
N TYR A 782 59.74 62.01 3.70
CA TYR A 782 59.89 61.98 2.24
C TYR A 782 59.53 63.34 1.60
N ARG A 783 58.41 63.95 2.00
CA ARG A 783 57.96 65.27 1.51
C ARG A 783 58.88 66.42 1.92
N SER A 784 59.53 66.32 3.08
CA SER A 784 60.57 67.26 3.52
C SER A 784 61.94 66.98 2.89
N GLY A 785 62.06 65.97 2.01
CA GLY A 785 63.27 65.68 1.24
C GLY A 785 64.36 64.92 2.00
N THR A 786 64.05 64.30 3.14
CA THR A 786 65.05 63.63 3.98
C THR A 786 65.23 62.12 3.69
N LEU A 787 64.40 61.52 2.83
CA LEU A 787 64.48 60.09 2.46
C LEU A 787 64.71 59.91 0.95
N ASN A 788 65.83 59.30 0.53
CA ASN A 788 66.22 59.10 -0.87
C ASN A 788 66.33 57.60 -1.21
N LEU A 789 65.42 57.07 -2.03
CA LEU A 789 65.35 55.64 -2.41
C LEU A 789 65.04 55.50 -3.90
N ALA A 790 66.09 55.49 -4.73
CA ALA A 790 65.97 55.41 -6.19
C ALA A 790 66.29 54.03 -6.80
N ASP A 791 66.76 53.04 -6.03
CA ASP A 791 67.57 51.97 -6.69
C ASP A 791 67.00 50.55 -6.76
N LYS A 792 65.79 50.24 -6.31
CA LYS A 792 65.32 48.84 -6.39
C LYS A 792 63.84 48.73 -6.71
N ILE A 793 63.57 48.33 -7.95
CA ILE A 793 62.57 47.35 -8.41
C ILE A 793 61.86 47.86 -9.67
N ILE A 794 62.42 47.58 -10.85
CA ILE A 794 61.65 47.34 -12.09
C ILE A 794 62.35 46.25 -12.95
N SER A 795 61.56 45.22 -13.34
CA SER A 795 61.72 44.28 -14.48
C SER A 795 62.57 42.99 -14.29
N GLN A 796 62.25 41.77 -14.77
CA GLN A 796 61.41 41.26 -15.88
C GLN A 796 60.83 39.83 -15.66
N ASN A 797 59.80 39.50 -16.45
CA ASN A 797 59.02 38.25 -16.64
C ASN A 797 59.79 37.01 -17.17
N ASN A 798 59.33 35.79 -16.80
CA ASN A 798 59.22 34.64 -17.72
C ASN A 798 58.27 33.53 -17.19
N LYS A 799 57.43 32.97 -18.08
CA LYS A 799 56.42 31.90 -17.83
C LYS A 799 57.08 30.51 -17.68
N ALA A 800 56.50 29.62 -16.87
CA ALA A 800 56.90 28.21 -16.76
C ALA A 800 55.77 27.23 -17.12
N LYS A 801 56.13 26.18 -17.89
CA LYS A 801 55.36 24.98 -18.27
C LYS A 801 55.25 23.99 -17.09
N VAL A 802 54.25 23.10 -17.08
CA VAL A 802 54.13 22.02 -16.07
C VAL A 802 53.97 20.65 -16.75
N ASN A 803 54.77 19.67 -16.31
CA ASN A 803 54.69 18.24 -16.65
C ASN A 803 53.85 17.48 -15.61
N ILE A 804 53.17 16.39 -15.98
CA ILE A 804 52.37 15.53 -15.08
C ILE A 804 52.98 14.12 -15.02
N HIS A 805 52.96 13.49 -13.84
CA HIS A 805 53.45 12.13 -13.55
C HIS A 805 52.36 11.30 -12.86
N TYR A 806 52.35 9.96 -13.04
CA TYR A 806 51.40 9.01 -12.41
C TYR A 806 52.11 7.83 -11.70
N PHE A 807 51.38 7.11 -10.83
CA PHE A 807 51.85 6.03 -9.96
C PHE A 807 50.94 4.77 -9.99
N ASP A 808 51.51 3.56 -9.77
CA ASP A 808 50.76 2.30 -9.58
C ASP A 808 50.49 2.02 -8.08
N ILE A 809 49.21 2.04 -7.72
CA ILE A 809 48.72 1.97 -6.34
C ILE A 809 48.77 0.55 -5.75
N GLN A 810 48.83 -0.51 -6.56
CA GLN A 810 48.94 -1.86 -6.00
C GLN A 810 50.33 -2.15 -5.44
N GLU A 811 51.38 -1.59 -6.05
CA GLU A 811 52.77 -1.75 -5.62
C GLU A 811 53.05 -0.95 -4.32
N ILE A 812 52.48 0.25 -4.22
CA ILE A 812 52.62 1.17 -3.07
C ILE A 812 51.90 0.63 -1.83
N ARG A 813 50.68 0.09 -1.99
CA ARG A 813 49.92 -0.50 -0.87
C ARG A 813 50.63 -1.73 -0.27
N LYS A 814 51.44 -2.44 -1.06
CA LYS A 814 52.05 -3.71 -0.65
C LYS A 814 53.43 -3.53 0.00
N ASN A 815 54.21 -2.55 -0.45
CA ASN A 815 55.60 -2.39 -0.05
C ASN A 815 55.89 -1.11 0.74
N GLY A 816 54.90 -0.22 0.93
CA GLY A 816 55.15 1.16 1.37
C GLY A 816 55.79 2.00 0.26
N PHE A 817 55.89 3.31 0.47
CA PHE A 817 56.50 4.20 -0.53
C PHE A 817 58.03 4.09 -0.50
N GLU A 818 58.61 3.49 -1.55
CA GLU A 818 59.97 3.82 -2.00
C GLU A 818 59.88 4.73 -3.24
N VAL A 819 60.71 5.77 -3.26
CA VAL A 819 60.58 6.97 -4.13
C VAL A 819 60.82 6.69 -5.62
N ASP A 820 61.36 5.53 -5.99
CA ASP A 820 61.96 5.32 -7.32
C ASP A 820 61.05 4.68 -8.39
N SER A 821 59.76 4.47 -8.13
CA SER A 821 58.83 3.82 -9.10
C SER A 821 57.95 4.77 -9.92
N LEU A 822 58.41 6.00 -10.17
CA LEU A 822 57.72 6.97 -11.05
C LEU A 822 57.96 6.67 -12.54
N LYS A 823 56.90 6.31 -13.30
CA LYS A 823 56.93 6.29 -14.78
C LYS A 823 56.07 7.41 -15.38
N ILE A 824 56.69 8.21 -16.24
CA ILE A 824 56.04 9.22 -17.09
C ILE A 824 55.48 8.52 -18.33
N LEU A 825 54.21 8.73 -18.64
CA LEU A 825 53.61 8.43 -19.96
C LEU A 825 52.85 9.66 -20.46
N GLU A 826 52.95 9.94 -21.76
CA GLU A 826 52.63 11.20 -22.44
C GLU A 826 51.13 11.58 -22.54
N GLU A 827 50.92 12.85 -22.89
CA GLU A 827 49.72 13.72 -22.95
C GLU A 827 48.37 13.11 -23.38
N TYR A 828 47.28 13.47 -22.68
CA TYR A 828 45.89 13.29 -23.12
C TYR A 828 45.15 14.64 -23.11
N VAL A 829 44.55 15.02 -24.23
CA VAL A 829 43.68 16.22 -24.38
C VAL A 829 42.26 15.73 -24.69
N PRO A 830 41.24 15.97 -23.85
CA PRO A 830 39.87 15.58 -24.17
C PRO A 830 39.11 16.68 -24.93
N ASP A 831 38.49 16.30 -26.06
CA ASP A 831 37.51 17.10 -26.81
C ASP A 831 36.15 17.11 -26.07
N PHE A 832 35.61 18.30 -25.75
CA PHE A 832 34.27 18.44 -25.16
C PHE A 832 33.18 18.63 -26.25
N PRO A 833 32.04 17.91 -26.20
CA PRO A 833 30.95 18.04 -27.17
C PRO A 833 30.07 19.27 -26.90
N LYS A 834 29.73 20.01 -27.97
CA LYS A 834 29.07 21.33 -27.96
C LYS A 834 27.56 21.35 -27.66
N ASN A 835 26.88 20.23 -27.43
CA ASN A 835 25.42 20.21 -27.27
C ASN A 835 24.96 19.33 -26.10
N LEU A 836 24.85 19.91 -24.91
CA LEU A 836 24.04 19.38 -23.81
C LEU A 836 22.95 20.41 -23.47
N THR A 837 21.70 20.10 -23.81
CA THR A 837 20.52 20.79 -23.28
C THR A 837 20.36 20.46 -21.79
N PRO A 838 20.25 21.43 -20.87
CA PRO A 838 20.10 21.16 -19.45
C PRO A 838 18.66 20.74 -19.15
N LEU A 839 18.42 19.44 -19.04
CA LEU A 839 17.19 18.89 -18.46
C LEU A 839 17.59 18.00 -17.27
N MET A 840 17.89 18.63 -16.14
CA MET A 840 17.81 17.99 -14.82
C MET A 840 16.85 18.80 -13.97
N HIS A 841 15.63 18.30 -13.78
CA HIS A 841 14.71 18.81 -12.76
C HIS A 841 15.32 18.56 -11.37
N ILE A 842 15.85 19.60 -10.72
CA ILE A 842 16.27 19.54 -9.33
C ILE A 842 15.03 19.28 -8.47
N LYS A 843 15.00 18.19 -7.68
CA LYS A 843 13.87 17.88 -6.79
C LYS A 843 13.74 18.97 -5.70
N LYS A 844 12.49 19.33 -5.36
CA LYS A 844 12.10 20.44 -4.46
C LYS A 844 12.88 20.63 -3.14
N PRO A 845 13.43 19.63 -2.43
CA PRO A 845 14.20 19.91 -1.21
C PRO A 845 15.55 20.62 -1.47
N PHE A 846 16.15 20.50 -2.66
CA PHE A 846 17.48 21.06 -2.94
C PHE A 846 17.48 22.39 -3.72
N GLU A 847 16.33 22.79 -4.26
CA GLU A 847 16.17 24.00 -5.08
C GLU A 847 16.45 25.29 -4.26
N LYS A 848 16.05 25.30 -2.98
CA LYS A 848 16.27 26.44 -2.07
C LYS A 848 17.75 26.59 -1.67
N ILE A 849 18.45 25.45 -1.49
CA ILE A 849 19.87 25.40 -1.14
C ILE A 849 20.72 25.79 -2.35
N PHE A 850 20.43 25.26 -3.53
CA PHE A 850 21.12 25.59 -4.78
C PHE A 850 21.01 27.09 -5.12
N ASN A 851 19.83 27.70 -4.97
CA ASN A 851 19.67 29.15 -5.17
C ASN A 851 20.49 29.99 -4.16
N LYS A 852 20.55 29.58 -2.89
CA LYS A 852 21.37 30.25 -1.86
C LYS A 852 22.86 30.20 -2.22
N PHE A 853 23.35 29.11 -2.81
CA PHE A 853 24.74 29.00 -3.25
C PHE A 853 25.05 29.81 -4.52
N ILE A 854 24.11 29.89 -5.48
CA ILE A 854 24.23 30.83 -6.62
C ILE A 854 24.34 32.27 -6.11
N ASP A 855 23.61 32.62 -5.05
CA ASP A 855 23.69 33.93 -4.43
C ASP A 855 25.07 34.20 -3.79
N ILE A 856 25.62 33.23 -3.03
CA ILE A 856 26.96 33.34 -2.42
C ILE A 856 28.05 33.46 -3.49
N ALA A 857 28.04 32.58 -4.50
CA ALA A 857 29.00 32.61 -5.59
C ALA A 857 28.94 33.94 -6.36
N TYR A 858 27.74 34.47 -6.61
CA TYR A 858 27.57 35.78 -7.23
C TYR A 858 28.14 36.92 -6.39
N GLN A 859 27.87 36.93 -5.08
CA GLN A 859 28.40 37.97 -4.18
C GLN A 859 29.93 37.93 -4.13
N TRP A 860 30.51 36.74 -4.10
CA TRP A 860 31.96 36.57 -4.13
C TRP A 860 32.57 37.07 -5.45
N ILE A 861 32.00 36.68 -6.61
CA ILE A 861 32.47 37.18 -7.91
C ILE A 861 32.30 38.70 -7.99
N MET A 862 31.17 39.24 -7.54
CA MET A 862 30.93 40.69 -7.46
C MET A 862 32.03 41.39 -6.65
N GLN A 863 32.33 40.92 -5.43
CA GLN A 863 33.36 41.50 -4.58
C GLN A 863 34.74 41.47 -5.25
N GLN A 864 35.13 40.35 -5.85
CA GLN A 864 36.44 40.22 -6.50
C GLN A 864 36.57 41.09 -7.77
N THR A 865 35.47 41.29 -8.51
CA THR A 865 35.51 42.00 -9.80
C THR A 865 35.30 43.51 -9.65
N LEU A 866 34.40 43.95 -8.76
CA LEU A 866 34.14 45.37 -8.48
C LEU A 866 35.27 46.01 -7.67
N ALA A 867 36.02 45.23 -6.88
CA ALA A 867 37.23 45.73 -6.22
C ALA A 867 38.29 46.21 -7.22
N ASN A 868 38.20 45.84 -8.50
CA ASN A 868 39.27 46.08 -9.48
C ASN A 868 38.84 46.74 -10.82
N ASN A 869 37.56 47.04 -11.10
CA ASN A 869 37.14 47.88 -12.26
C ASN A 869 35.62 48.15 -12.33
N GLU A 870 35.20 49.41 -12.50
CA GLU A 870 33.78 49.84 -12.61
C GLU A 870 33.10 49.50 -13.97
N THR A 871 33.82 48.97 -14.95
CA THR A 871 33.30 48.78 -16.32
C THR A 871 32.66 47.41 -16.58
N TYR A 872 32.67 46.50 -15.60
CA TYR A 872 32.10 45.15 -15.73
C TYR A 872 30.72 45.02 -15.06
N LYS A 873 29.81 44.26 -15.67
CA LYS A 873 28.49 43.90 -15.13
C LYS A 873 28.39 42.39 -14.96
N ILE A 874 27.83 41.92 -13.84
CA ILE A 874 27.64 40.49 -13.57
C ILE A 874 26.14 40.16 -13.67
N LYS A 875 25.79 39.06 -14.35
CA LYS A 875 24.40 38.61 -14.54
C LYS A 875 24.24 37.15 -14.15
N LYS A 876 23.26 36.85 -13.29
CA LYS A 876 22.83 35.47 -12.98
C LYS A 876 21.91 34.95 -14.09
N CYS A 877 22.14 33.72 -14.53
CA CYS A 877 21.31 33.02 -15.50
C CYS A 877 20.53 31.88 -14.81
N ARG A 878 19.34 31.54 -15.34
CA ARG A 878 18.39 30.62 -14.69
C ARG A 878 18.86 29.15 -14.59
N ASP A 879 19.92 28.78 -15.30
CA ASP A 879 20.37 27.38 -15.43
C ASP A 879 21.68 27.08 -14.66
N GLY A 880 21.96 27.80 -13.57
CA GLY A 880 23.18 27.59 -12.76
C GLY A 880 24.44 28.27 -13.32
N TYR A 881 24.28 29.29 -14.19
CA TYR A 881 25.39 30.05 -14.75
C TYR A 881 25.45 31.49 -14.23
N ILE A 882 26.65 32.04 -14.13
CA ILE A 882 26.90 33.45 -13.86
C ILE A 882 27.81 34.02 -14.95
N ASP A 883 27.34 35.07 -15.63
CA ASP A 883 28.08 35.74 -16.70
C ASP A 883 28.71 37.03 -16.20
N LEU A 884 30.02 37.18 -16.44
CA LEU A 884 30.73 38.45 -16.32
C LEU A 884 30.78 39.12 -17.69
N MET A 885 30.24 40.32 -17.79
CA MET A 885 30.05 41.05 -19.04
C MET A 885 30.77 42.39 -19.02
N LYS A 886 31.27 42.82 -20.18
CA LYS A 886 31.78 44.18 -20.41
C LYS A 886 31.13 44.73 -21.68
N ASN A 887 30.51 45.91 -21.61
CA ASN A 887 29.76 46.50 -22.74
C ASN A 887 28.80 45.52 -23.43
N GLU A 888 28.05 44.75 -22.64
CA GLU A 888 27.09 43.72 -23.07
C GLU A 888 27.66 42.47 -23.78
N ILE A 889 28.99 42.33 -23.84
CA ILE A 889 29.65 41.11 -24.32
C ILE A 889 30.02 40.24 -23.12
N VAL A 890 29.68 38.95 -23.15
CA VAL A 890 30.06 37.97 -22.11
C VAL A 890 31.56 37.70 -22.24
N MET A 891 32.32 38.17 -21.25
CA MET A 891 33.77 38.00 -21.18
C MET A 891 34.13 36.65 -20.53
N THR A 892 33.36 36.22 -19.54
CA THR A 892 33.59 34.95 -18.83
C THR A 892 32.29 34.40 -18.30
N ARG A 893 32.08 33.09 -18.46
CA ARG A 893 30.93 32.37 -17.94
C ARG A 893 31.38 31.36 -16.88
N TYR A 894 30.76 31.46 -15.70
CA TYR A 894 30.93 30.55 -14.59
C TYR A 894 29.76 29.58 -14.56
N TYR A 895 30.03 28.28 -14.38
CA TYR A 895 29.00 27.25 -14.16
C TYR A 895 29.03 26.75 -12.73
N ILE A 896 27.85 26.51 -12.17
CA ILE A 896 27.61 26.02 -10.82
C ILE A 896 26.73 24.76 -10.96
N GLY A 897 27.31 23.59 -10.65
CA GLY A 897 26.62 22.30 -10.75
C GLY A 897 27.10 21.31 -9.68
N GLY A 898 26.27 20.28 -9.42
CA GLY A 898 26.55 19.19 -8.46
C GLY A 898 25.71 17.94 -8.75
N LYS A 899 26.08 16.78 -8.17
CA LYS A 899 25.36 15.49 -8.32
C LYS A 899 24.27 15.32 -7.26
N THR A 900 23.30 14.45 -7.52
CA THR A 900 22.04 14.32 -6.76
C THR A 900 22.05 13.33 -5.58
N GLU A 901 23.20 12.85 -5.10
CA GLU A 901 23.27 11.93 -3.94
C GLU A 901 23.88 12.58 -2.69
N PRO A 902 23.54 12.11 -1.47
CA PRO A 902 23.74 12.84 -0.20
C PRO A 902 25.19 12.82 0.33
N SER A 903 26.18 12.51 -0.51
CA SER A 903 27.57 12.33 -0.09
C SER A 903 28.60 12.97 -1.02
N ASP A 904 28.25 14.00 -1.82
CA ASP A 904 29.19 14.65 -2.75
C ASP A 904 29.10 16.20 -2.80
N TYR A 905 30.25 16.80 -3.13
CA TYR A 905 30.63 18.23 -3.14
C TYR A 905 30.06 19.07 -4.32
N PHE A 906 30.11 20.42 -4.21
CA PHE A 906 29.89 21.36 -5.33
C PHE A 906 31.20 21.94 -5.88
N MET A 907 31.29 22.14 -7.21
CA MET A 907 32.40 22.79 -7.91
C MET A 907 31.96 24.06 -8.65
N ILE A 908 32.84 25.07 -8.67
CA ILE A 908 32.75 26.22 -9.59
C ILE A 908 33.88 26.10 -10.63
N TYR A 909 33.51 25.99 -11.90
CA TYR A 909 34.47 25.93 -13.01
C TYR A 909 34.46 27.23 -13.84
N LYS A 910 35.66 27.69 -14.21
CA LYS A 910 35.86 28.88 -15.05
C LYS A 910 36.10 28.47 -16.50
N THR A 911 35.13 28.74 -17.37
CA THR A 911 35.34 28.64 -18.83
C THR A 911 35.74 30.00 -19.38
N ILE A 912 37.00 30.14 -19.78
CA ILE A 912 37.56 31.39 -20.34
C ILE A 912 37.16 31.50 -21.81
N LEU A 913 36.46 32.58 -22.19
CA LEU A 913 36.33 33.02 -23.57
C LEU A 913 37.19 34.30 -23.75
N ASN A 914 38.47 34.09 -24.06
CA ASN A 914 39.49 35.06 -24.50
C ASN A 914 39.96 36.22 -23.57
N THR A 915 41.22 36.05 -23.13
CA THR A 915 42.40 36.94 -22.98
C THR A 915 42.37 38.33 -22.31
N ASP A 916 43.46 38.55 -21.55
CA ASP A 916 44.05 39.80 -21.02
C ASP A 916 43.62 40.34 -19.65
N VAL A 917 43.13 39.47 -18.75
CA VAL A 917 43.06 39.79 -17.32
C VAL A 917 43.69 38.67 -16.49
N ASN A 918 44.75 39.00 -15.75
CA ASN A 918 45.43 38.08 -14.85
C ASN A 918 44.64 38.01 -13.53
N ILE A 919 43.69 37.08 -13.44
CA ILE A 919 42.89 36.82 -12.23
C ILE A 919 43.17 35.38 -11.78
N PRO A 920 43.42 35.12 -10.48
CA PRO A 920 43.79 33.79 -9.97
C PRO A 920 42.82 32.68 -10.41
N THR A 921 43.38 31.52 -10.74
CA THR A 921 42.62 30.27 -10.97
C THR A 921 42.25 29.68 -9.62
N SER A 922 41.08 30.07 -9.09
CA SER A 922 40.57 29.56 -7.82
C SER A 922 39.54 28.46 -8.08
N LEU A 923 39.77 27.27 -7.52
CA LEU A 923 38.77 26.20 -7.43
C LEU A 923 38.00 26.37 -6.11
N LEU A 924 36.67 26.36 -6.15
CA LEU A 924 35.83 26.40 -4.96
C LEU A 924 35.24 25.00 -4.71
N LEU A 925 35.44 24.45 -3.51
CA LEU A 925 34.86 23.18 -3.06
C LEU A 925 34.00 23.47 -1.81
N VAL A 926 32.79 22.91 -1.77
CA VAL A 926 31.87 23.04 -0.62
C VAL A 926 31.51 21.64 -0.13
N ASP A 927 31.83 21.35 1.14
CA ASP A 927 31.48 20.10 1.83
C ASP A 927 30.05 20.18 2.38
N LEU A 928 29.27 19.10 2.22
CA LEU A 928 27.84 19.04 2.57
C LEU A 928 27.54 18.18 3.81
N SER A 929 28.55 17.64 4.51
CA SER A 929 28.32 16.92 5.77
C SER A 929 27.92 17.83 6.94
N ASP A 930 28.03 19.15 6.80
CA ASP A 930 27.66 20.14 7.80
C ASP A 930 27.04 21.39 7.15
N VAL A 931 25.70 21.53 7.21
CA VAL A 931 24.94 22.57 6.49
C VAL A 931 25.20 23.98 7.02
N GLU A 932 25.85 24.11 8.18
CA GLU A 932 26.14 25.41 8.81
C GLU A 932 27.56 25.92 8.55
N ASN A 933 28.49 25.07 8.11
CA ASN A 933 29.91 25.43 7.90
C ASN A 933 30.36 25.23 6.45
N ALA A 934 29.99 26.16 5.57
CA ALA A 934 30.57 26.20 4.22
C ALA A 934 32.03 26.69 4.32
N LEU A 935 33.00 25.80 4.11
CA LEU A 935 34.42 26.16 4.12
C LEU A 935 34.82 26.77 2.76
N LEU A 936 35.28 28.03 2.76
CA LEU A 936 35.75 28.72 1.56
C LEU A 936 37.28 28.56 1.45
N LEU A 937 37.75 27.71 0.54
CA LEU A 937 39.20 27.50 0.32
C LEU A 937 39.64 28.14 -0.99
N GLU A 938 40.51 29.15 -0.91
CA GLU A 938 41.17 29.76 -2.07
C GLU A 938 42.57 29.17 -2.23
N ILE A 939 42.73 28.22 -3.16
CA ILE A 939 44.03 27.56 -3.38
C ILE A 939 44.91 28.46 -4.25
N ARG A 940 45.86 29.17 -3.63
CA ARG A 940 46.81 30.05 -4.33
C ARG A 940 48.15 29.39 -4.72
N ASP A 941 48.55 28.30 -4.05
CA ASP A 941 49.74 27.50 -4.43
C ASP A 941 49.58 26.01 -4.05
N TYR A 942 49.38 25.16 -5.06
CA TYR A 942 49.04 23.75 -4.88
C TYR A 942 50.18 22.90 -4.30
N LYS A 943 51.45 23.35 -4.43
CA LYS A 943 52.63 22.59 -3.96
C LYS A 943 52.80 22.57 -2.45
N GLN A 944 52.34 23.63 -1.78
CA GLN A 944 52.42 23.76 -0.33
C GLN A 944 51.29 22.98 0.37
N PHE A 945 50.15 22.83 -0.32
CA PHE A 945 48.99 22.04 0.11
C PHE A 945 49.31 20.54 0.23
N ILE A 946 50.18 20.00 -0.63
CA ILE A 946 50.62 18.58 -0.63
C ILE A 946 51.56 18.25 0.55
N LYS A 947 52.24 19.23 1.16
CA LYS A 947 53.31 18.97 2.15
C LYS A 947 52.83 18.78 3.59
N ASN A 948 51.59 19.17 3.93
CA ASN A 948 51.16 19.35 5.33
C ASN A 948 50.04 18.41 5.83
N ASN A 949 49.64 17.35 5.11
CA ASN A 949 48.76 16.27 5.61
C ASN A 949 47.46 16.73 6.34
N ILE A 950 46.61 17.57 5.72
CA ILE A 950 45.37 18.04 6.39
C ILE A 950 44.07 17.40 5.86
N ILE A 951 44.06 16.63 4.76
CA ILE A 951 42.83 15.96 4.29
C ILE A 951 43.13 14.56 3.71
N ASP A 952 42.27 13.60 4.02
CA ASP A 952 42.23 12.22 3.50
C ASP A 952 42.08 12.19 1.96
N PRO A 953 42.97 11.51 1.20
CA PRO A 953 43.01 11.58 -0.26
C PRO A 953 41.93 10.79 -1.02
N GLU A 954 40.86 10.29 -0.39
CA GLU A 954 39.69 9.80 -1.13
C GLU A 954 38.85 10.94 -1.75
N ILE A 955 39.01 12.19 -1.29
CA ILE A 955 38.16 13.34 -1.70
C ILE A 955 38.53 13.93 -3.07
N ILE A 956 39.69 13.58 -3.65
CA ILE A 956 40.15 14.18 -4.93
C ILE A 956 39.86 13.26 -6.14
N PHE A 957 39.47 12.00 -5.93
CA PHE A 957 39.29 11.04 -7.04
C PHE A 957 37.91 11.08 -7.73
N LEU A 958 36.98 11.95 -7.30
CA LEU A 958 35.69 12.15 -7.98
C LEU A 958 35.66 13.42 -8.85
N LEU A 959 36.76 14.18 -8.95
CA LEU A 959 36.85 15.51 -9.59
C LEU A 959 37.54 15.51 -10.97
N TRP A 960 37.46 14.39 -11.70
CA TRP A 960 37.56 14.39 -13.17
C TRP A 960 36.20 14.09 -13.79
#